data_AF-A0ABD2LSL0-F1
#
_entry.id   AF-A0ABD2LSL0-F1
#
_cell.length_a   1.000
_cell.length_b   1.000
_cell.length_c   1.000
_cell.angle_alpha   90.00
_cell.angle_beta   90.00
_cell.angle_gamma   90.00
#
_symmetry.space_group_name_H-M   'P 1'
#
loop_
_entity.id
_entity.type
_entity.pdbx_description
1 polymer ?
#
loop_
_entity_poly.entity_id
_entity_poly.type
_entity_poly.pdbx_seq_one_letter_code
_entity_poly.pdbx_strand_id
1 'polypeptide(L)'
;MFSVGFFFMITSFLPSDATYSRQQLNNCLSKCGVIFDPLPEAQSYRSMGSIDAPEHTSPWTVLLIFTTQCPTGEKLQDRCTGFIVSHDLILTASHCVFINYNEIGSRCRYEAETQKQWLQHTPEELAIYIGYSDITNPSENAQLLQGEDINNIFIPIDFSPHQLKDGLALKFDYAVIKLAKPLIFGEYLRPICMSKSRMEEPPPQRIAQMASWGLILDEKNEPILSNKLRLLNVPIQDSEECGSRSAQKASGFNERYHLCAGSRSLGGLEGDSGSALVVDISSRSYAVGLFSMLTTNSSFRNVQADVFIRSSAMCETLRTINGGVPICKSNFQELDVACQSILRERRIQLADLACGAVVSNCQSKLAGSLGEPSKLIHTQNLGGSDDGKKRLSANADKIYKSIFRTRLVQGDGILSQVFTKNQPDTEQILNILVLSNFTTRRQIAKEFKIRFHKKLTESISVELPNEGPKELILALLYERDEYDAISLHNAIKGFGTDEYVLTSILVTRSNEQIRAIQKAYFKLFTKELQMDIVDDTSGTYRKLLSNLCAASRDETGKVNKDKAKKAAKALSGAGKLSSNESALLELLTQDNRVQMNIFFDEYERRAGISMEKALTAEFSGDSLDAFIAIVQHARNPARYFSDCLFAAIEKQKEHEVIRLVVTFSENGQMPAIGTEFQKKHGLPLASFIVTEAKMATKNTLAKLANAFVEGKNYSK
;
A
#
# COMPACT_ATOMS: atom_id res chain seq x y z
N MET A 1 65.86 34.74 -19.67
CA MET A 1 64.73 34.58 -20.61
C MET A 1 64.86 33.22 -21.26
N PHE A 2 63.76 32.47 -21.28
CA PHE A 2 63.70 31.02 -21.39
C PHE A 2 64.21 30.43 -22.72
N SER A 3 64.75 29.22 -22.59
CA SER A 3 65.28 28.34 -23.63
C SER A 3 64.19 27.49 -24.28
N VAL A 4 64.51 27.00 -25.48
CA VAL A 4 63.75 26.21 -26.45
C VAL A 4 63.80 24.70 -26.13
N GLY A 5 62.76 23.93 -26.48
CA GLY A 5 62.81 22.46 -26.50
C GLY A 5 61.56 21.73 -27.03
N PHE A 6 61.59 21.36 -28.32
CA PHE A 6 61.20 20.08 -28.96
C PHE A 6 59.80 19.40 -28.78
N PHE A 7 59.01 19.46 -29.87
CA PHE A 7 58.44 18.40 -30.74
C PHE A 7 57.57 17.20 -30.23
N PHE A 8 56.38 17.12 -30.86
CA PHE A 8 55.54 15.97 -31.33
C PHE A 8 54.47 15.24 -30.47
N MET A 9 53.23 15.32 -31.03
CA MET A 9 52.12 14.35 -31.15
C MET A 9 51.74 13.43 -29.98
N ILE A 10 50.55 13.67 -29.41
CA ILE A 10 49.43 12.70 -29.38
C ILE A 10 48.11 13.48 -29.58
N THR A 11 47.50 13.33 -30.75
CA THR A 11 46.04 13.45 -30.92
C THR A 11 45.45 12.05 -30.85
N SER A 12 44.63 11.74 -29.84
CA SER A 12 43.68 10.61 -29.90
C SER A 12 42.64 10.69 -28.78
N PHE A 13 41.39 10.86 -29.18
CA PHE A 13 40.18 10.27 -28.59
C PHE A 13 39.97 10.36 -27.07
N LEU A 14 39.30 11.43 -26.64
CA LEU A 14 38.25 11.27 -25.63
C LEU A 14 36.94 11.00 -26.39
N PRO A 15 36.24 9.88 -26.14
CA PRO A 15 35.03 9.56 -26.88
C PRO A 15 33.93 10.58 -26.55
N SER A 16 33.52 11.30 -27.58
CA SER A 16 32.15 11.79 -27.71
C SER A 16 31.19 10.60 -27.69
N ASP A 17 29.97 10.85 -27.21
CA ASP A 17 28.81 9.96 -27.22
C ASP A 17 28.68 8.94 -26.08
N ALA A 18 28.14 9.43 -24.97
CA ALA A 18 27.07 8.69 -24.28
C ALA A 18 25.88 9.64 -24.11
N THR A 19 25.10 9.76 -25.18
CA THR A 19 23.75 10.34 -25.15
C THR A 19 22.89 9.53 -24.17
N TYR A 20 22.75 10.03 -22.94
CA TYR A 20 21.77 9.46 -22.03
C TYR A 20 20.36 9.81 -22.52
N SER A 21 19.66 8.79 -23.04
CA SER A 21 18.37 8.94 -23.69
C SER A 21 17.24 9.24 -22.68
N ARG A 22 16.11 9.73 -23.20
CA ARG A 22 14.81 9.93 -22.52
C ARG A 22 14.37 8.75 -21.61
N GLN A 23 14.94 7.57 -21.82
CA GLN A 23 14.72 6.33 -21.09
C GLN A 23 15.24 6.37 -19.64
N GLN A 24 16.24 7.20 -19.31
CA GLN A 24 16.70 7.38 -17.93
C GLN A 24 15.88 8.36 -17.10
N LEU A 25 15.04 9.21 -17.71
CA LEU A 25 14.11 10.05 -16.95
C LEU A 25 12.95 9.23 -16.34
N ASN A 26 12.65 8.05 -16.91
CA ASN A 26 11.73 7.09 -16.32
C ASN A 26 12.31 6.38 -15.07
N ASN A 27 13.62 6.53 -14.78
CA ASN A 27 14.32 5.90 -13.66
C ASN A 27 14.14 6.57 -12.27
N CYS A 28 13.27 7.58 -12.12
CA CYS A 28 12.88 8.06 -10.77
C CYS A 28 11.41 7.71 -10.41
N LEU A 29 10.74 6.82 -11.16
CA LEU A 29 9.31 6.49 -10.98
C LEU A 29 8.99 5.00 -10.74
N SER A 30 9.97 4.12 -10.50
CA SER A 30 9.66 2.73 -10.13
C SER A 30 9.17 2.65 -8.68
N LYS A 31 7.86 2.77 -8.51
CA LYS A 31 7.16 2.28 -7.32
C LYS A 31 7.55 0.79 -7.18
N CYS A 32 8.33 0.43 -6.14
CA CYS A 32 8.61 -0.99 -5.86
C CYS A 32 7.31 -1.78 -5.61
N GLY A 33 7.31 -3.08 -5.91
CA GLY A 33 6.20 -3.97 -5.58
C GLY A 33 4.86 -3.57 -6.21
N VAL A 34 4.83 -2.92 -7.38
CA VAL A 34 3.55 -2.62 -8.05
C VAL A 34 2.97 -3.89 -8.65
N ILE A 35 1.77 -4.24 -8.18
CA ILE A 35 0.97 -5.37 -8.61
C ILE A 35 0.33 -5.07 -9.98
N PHE A 36 0.29 -6.05 -10.87
CA PHE A 36 -0.55 -6.03 -12.06
C PHE A 36 -1.96 -6.52 -11.70
N ASP A 37 -3.00 -5.88 -12.25
CA ASP A 37 -4.41 -6.25 -12.07
C ASP A 37 -4.64 -7.78 -12.16
N PRO A 38 -5.62 -8.32 -11.42
CA PRO A 38 -5.60 -9.70 -10.95
C PRO A 38 -5.64 -10.71 -12.10
N LEU A 39 -4.65 -11.61 -12.12
CA LEU A 39 -4.67 -12.81 -12.94
C LEU A 39 -5.64 -13.86 -12.34
N PRO A 40 -6.26 -14.68 -13.20
CA PRO A 40 -7.42 -15.51 -12.86
C PRO A 40 -7.12 -16.55 -11.78
N GLU A 41 -8.17 -16.98 -11.08
CA GLU A 41 -8.15 -18.09 -10.12
C GLU A 41 -7.32 -19.27 -10.68
N ALA A 42 -6.12 -19.45 -10.14
CA ALA A 42 -5.31 -20.59 -10.51
C ALA A 42 -5.86 -21.84 -9.81
N GLN A 43 -6.53 -22.68 -10.60
CA GLN A 43 -6.89 -24.04 -10.22
C GLN A 43 -5.62 -24.85 -10.00
N SER A 44 -5.51 -25.48 -8.82
CA SER A 44 -4.41 -26.36 -8.48
C SER A 44 -4.48 -27.65 -9.30
N TYR A 45 -3.43 -27.97 -10.06
CA TYR A 45 -3.13 -29.35 -10.45
C TYR A 45 -1.62 -29.63 -10.33
N ARG A 46 -1.31 -30.61 -9.46
CA ARG A 46 -0.09 -31.41 -9.14
C ARG A 46 1.26 -30.95 -9.74
N SER A 47 2.35 -30.76 -8.97
CA SER A 47 2.84 -31.51 -7.80
C SER A 47 3.42 -30.58 -6.70
N MET A 48 3.18 -30.91 -5.42
CA MET A 48 3.50 -30.07 -4.22
C MET A 48 3.06 -28.59 -4.33
N GLY A 49 1.94 -28.33 -5.02
CA GLY A 49 1.22 -27.06 -4.94
C GLY A 49 1.74 -25.88 -5.77
N SER A 50 2.86 -26.02 -6.51
CA SER A 50 3.33 -24.95 -7.41
C SER A 50 2.66 -25.01 -8.78
N ILE A 51 2.47 -23.85 -9.41
CA ILE A 51 1.89 -23.69 -10.76
C ILE A 51 2.88 -23.00 -11.70
N ASP A 52 2.70 -23.10 -13.02
CA ASP A 52 3.40 -22.21 -13.95
C ASP A 52 3.07 -20.77 -13.57
N ALA A 53 4.09 -19.96 -13.29
CA ALA A 53 3.89 -18.56 -12.96
C ALA A 53 3.43 -17.84 -14.25
N PRO A 54 2.22 -17.26 -14.27
CA PRO A 54 1.82 -16.44 -15.40
C PRO A 54 2.82 -15.29 -15.58
N GLU A 55 2.98 -14.84 -16.81
CA GLU A 55 3.88 -13.72 -17.09
C GLU A 55 3.50 -12.49 -16.24
N HIS A 56 4.52 -11.75 -15.79
CA HIS A 56 4.39 -10.52 -14.99
C HIS A 56 3.93 -10.70 -13.54
N THR A 57 3.67 -11.94 -13.09
CA THR A 57 3.30 -12.18 -11.68
C THR A 57 4.44 -11.94 -10.71
N SER A 58 5.70 -12.09 -11.16
CA SER A 58 6.89 -11.87 -10.33
C SER A 58 8.00 -11.14 -11.09
N PRO A 59 7.82 -9.84 -11.43
CA PRO A 59 8.72 -9.07 -12.29
C PRO A 59 10.06 -8.67 -11.61
N TRP A 60 10.25 -9.08 -10.36
CA TRP A 60 11.46 -8.89 -9.57
C TRP A 60 12.31 -10.16 -9.50
N THR A 61 11.79 -11.34 -9.85
CA THR A 61 12.52 -12.60 -9.72
C THR A 61 13.55 -12.76 -10.84
N VAL A 62 14.74 -13.24 -10.49
CA VAL A 62 15.82 -13.53 -11.44
C VAL A 62 16.35 -14.94 -11.22
N LEU A 63 16.81 -15.58 -12.29
CA LEU A 63 17.53 -16.85 -12.23
C LEU A 63 19.03 -16.58 -12.22
N LEU A 64 19.73 -17.25 -11.31
CA LEU A 64 21.18 -17.19 -11.18
C LEU A 64 21.76 -18.56 -11.56
N ILE A 65 22.73 -18.56 -12.46
CA ILE A 65 23.49 -19.76 -12.83
C ILE A 65 24.96 -19.49 -12.53
N PHE A 66 25.49 -20.22 -11.56
CA PHE A 66 26.91 -20.21 -11.22
C PHE A 66 27.61 -21.33 -11.99
N THR A 67 28.68 -20.99 -12.70
CA THR A 67 29.41 -21.93 -13.55
C THR A 67 30.81 -22.17 -13.00
N THR A 68 31.07 -23.40 -12.55
CA THR A 68 32.43 -23.84 -12.19
C THR A 68 33.09 -24.52 -13.38
N GLN A 69 34.29 -24.08 -13.74
CA GLN A 69 35.09 -24.77 -14.75
C GLN A 69 35.87 -25.93 -14.10
N CYS A 70 35.55 -27.16 -14.48
CA CYS A 70 36.31 -28.34 -14.03
C CYS A 70 37.72 -28.34 -14.64
N PRO A 71 38.73 -28.88 -13.94
CA PRO A 71 40.06 -29.13 -14.51
C PRO A 71 40.01 -30.03 -15.76
N THR A 72 39.01 -30.89 -15.87
CA THR A 72 38.77 -31.78 -17.02
C THR A 72 38.23 -31.05 -18.26
N GLY A 73 37.87 -29.77 -18.15
CA GLY A 73 37.24 -28.99 -19.22
C GLY A 73 35.71 -28.99 -19.20
N GLU A 74 35.08 -29.86 -18.40
CA GLU A 74 33.62 -29.84 -18.17
C GLU A 74 33.19 -28.59 -17.39
N LYS A 75 31.95 -28.15 -17.59
CA LYS A 75 31.35 -27.02 -16.84
C LYS A 75 30.27 -27.55 -15.91
N LEU A 76 30.41 -27.30 -14.62
CA LEU A 76 29.33 -27.53 -13.65
C LEU A 76 28.50 -26.28 -13.55
N GLN A 77 27.18 -26.44 -13.52
CA GLN A 77 26.25 -25.34 -13.38
C GLN A 77 25.33 -25.59 -12.20
N ASP A 78 25.32 -24.65 -11.26
CA ASP A 78 24.42 -24.64 -10.11
C ASP A 78 23.43 -23.50 -10.28
N ARG A 79 22.15 -23.81 -10.07
CA ARG A 79 21.05 -22.84 -10.21
C ARG A 79 20.61 -22.37 -8.84
N CYS A 80 20.42 -21.07 -8.72
CA CYS A 80 19.74 -20.45 -7.61
C CYS A 80 18.77 -19.38 -8.10
N THR A 81 17.93 -18.90 -7.21
CA THR A 81 17.02 -17.80 -7.48
C THR A 81 17.51 -16.52 -6.79
N GLY A 82 17.12 -15.37 -7.32
CA GLY A 82 17.32 -14.09 -6.66
C GLY A 82 16.16 -13.15 -6.92
N PHE A 83 16.24 -11.95 -6.36
CA PHE A 83 15.26 -10.91 -6.63
C PHE A 83 15.82 -9.49 -6.56
N ILE A 84 15.21 -8.61 -7.35
CA ILE A 84 15.65 -7.23 -7.54
C ILE A 84 15.08 -6.33 -6.47
N VAL A 85 15.94 -5.60 -5.74
CA VAL A 85 15.53 -4.66 -4.69
C VAL A 85 15.84 -3.20 -5.01
N SER A 86 16.71 -2.95 -5.98
CA SER A 86 17.08 -1.63 -6.50
C SER A 86 17.47 -1.76 -7.98
N HIS A 87 17.65 -0.64 -8.68
CA HIS A 87 18.11 -0.61 -10.06
C HIS A 87 19.40 -1.41 -10.29
N ASP A 88 20.25 -1.55 -9.30
CA ASP A 88 21.55 -2.21 -9.46
C ASP A 88 21.86 -3.21 -8.35
N LEU A 89 20.84 -3.65 -7.59
CA LEU A 89 21.01 -4.60 -6.49
C LEU A 89 20.03 -5.75 -6.61
N ILE A 90 20.60 -6.96 -6.58
CA ILE A 90 19.91 -8.24 -6.55
C ILE A 90 20.29 -8.96 -5.25
N LEU A 91 19.31 -9.55 -4.58
CA LEU A 91 19.51 -10.42 -3.42
C LEU A 91 19.43 -11.90 -3.81
N THR A 92 20.24 -12.72 -3.16
CA THR A 92 20.19 -14.20 -3.22
C THR A 92 20.74 -14.80 -1.92
N ALA A 93 20.78 -16.12 -1.77
CA ALA A 93 21.37 -16.78 -0.60
C ALA A 93 22.91 -16.76 -0.68
N SER A 94 23.61 -16.63 0.44
CA SER A 94 25.08 -16.65 0.44
C SER A 94 25.62 -18.00 0.03
N HIS A 95 24.98 -19.09 0.47
CA HIS A 95 25.44 -20.44 0.12
C HIS A 95 25.41 -20.72 -1.38
N CYS A 96 24.57 -20.03 -2.16
CA CYS A 96 24.57 -20.12 -3.63
C CYS A 96 25.85 -19.58 -4.27
N VAL A 97 26.56 -18.68 -3.59
CA VAL A 97 27.79 -18.06 -4.07
C VAL A 97 29.02 -18.90 -3.67
N PHE A 98 28.83 -20.06 -3.04
CA PHE A 98 29.92 -20.96 -2.71
C PHE A 98 29.68 -22.35 -3.29
N ILE A 99 30.76 -22.98 -3.71
CA ILE A 99 30.78 -24.40 -4.07
C ILE A 99 31.75 -25.16 -3.17
N ASN A 100 31.32 -26.35 -2.74
CA ASN A 100 32.16 -27.22 -1.92
C ASN A 100 33.21 -27.90 -2.80
N TYR A 101 34.48 -27.85 -2.38
CA TYR A 101 35.58 -28.41 -3.17
C TYR A 101 35.45 -29.94 -3.35
N ASN A 102 34.87 -30.63 -2.36
CA ASN A 102 34.58 -32.06 -2.47
C ASN A 102 33.49 -32.37 -3.50
N GLU A 103 32.55 -31.45 -3.72
CA GLU A 103 31.54 -31.57 -4.76
C GLU A 103 32.12 -31.34 -6.15
N ILE A 104 33.11 -30.44 -6.28
CA ILE A 104 33.87 -30.30 -7.52
C ILE A 104 34.61 -31.60 -7.82
N GLY A 105 35.34 -32.16 -6.83
CA GLY A 105 36.06 -33.43 -7.03
C GLY A 105 35.15 -34.58 -7.47
N SER A 106 33.98 -34.74 -6.83
CA SER A 106 33.03 -35.80 -7.18
C SER A 106 32.32 -35.57 -8.52
N ARG A 107 31.83 -34.36 -8.79
CA ARG A 107 31.08 -34.01 -10.02
C ARG A 107 31.99 -33.86 -11.24
N CYS A 108 33.22 -33.38 -11.06
CA CYS A 108 34.24 -33.28 -12.11
C CYS A 108 35.09 -34.55 -12.26
N ARG A 109 34.91 -35.58 -11.42
CA ARG A 109 35.73 -36.81 -11.38
C ARG A 109 37.23 -36.52 -11.29
N TYR A 110 37.62 -35.70 -10.32
CA TYR A 110 38.98 -35.21 -10.10
C TYR A 110 39.42 -35.41 -8.64
N GLU A 111 40.64 -35.94 -8.42
CA GLU A 111 41.24 -36.04 -7.07
C GLU A 111 41.81 -34.68 -6.67
N ALA A 112 41.14 -34.03 -5.72
CA ALA A 112 41.40 -32.66 -5.35
C ALA A 112 42.38 -32.55 -4.16
N GLU A 113 43.32 -31.59 -4.19
CA GLU A 113 44.23 -31.33 -3.07
C GLU A 113 43.45 -30.78 -1.85
N THR A 114 43.62 -31.43 -0.69
CA THR A 114 42.74 -31.38 0.50
C THR A 114 42.77 -30.08 1.32
N GLN A 115 43.33 -28.97 0.81
CA GLN A 115 43.59 -27.77 1.62
C GLN A 115 42.50 -26.69 1.59
N LYS A 116 41.54 -26.71 0.65
CA LYS A 116 40.41 -25.76 0.61
C LYS A 116 39.08 -26.51 0.61
N GLN A 117 38.18 -26.20 1.55
CA GLN A 117 36.86 -26.87 1.63
C GLN A 117 35.77 -26.16 0.81
N TRP A 118 35.84 -24.83 0.65
CA TRP A 118 34.83 -24.03 -0.03
C TRP A 118 35.48 -22.97 -0.91
N LEU A 119 34.93 -22.77 -2.11
CA LEU A 119 35.34 -21.73 -3.05
C LEU A 119 34.17 -20.77 -3.26
N GLN A 120 34.45 -19.47 -3.18
CA GLN A 120 33.48 -18.44 -3.52
C GLN A 120 33.50 -18.21 -5.03
N HIS A 121 32.32 -18.14 -5.63
CA HIS A 121 32.17 -17.76 -7.02
C HIS A 121 32.57 -16.31 -7.28
N THR A 122 33.20 -16.09 -8.43
CA THR A 122 33.52 -14.73 -8.91
C THR A 122 32.40 -14.18 -9.80
N PRO A 123 32.34 -12.85 -10.01
CA PRO A 123 31.39 -12.25 -10.97
C PRO A 123 31.42 -12.88 -12.37
N GLU A 124 32.59 -13.31 -12.85
CA GLU A 124 32.77 -13.93 -14.17
C GLU A 124 32.12 -15.32 -14.27
N GLU A 125 31.92 -15.99 -13.14
CA GLU A 125 31.31 -17.31 -13.06
C GLU A 125 29.78 -17.24 -12.94
N LEU A 126 29.22 -16.03 -12.78
CA LEU A 126 27.79 -15.80 -12.59
C LEU A 126 27.09 -15.32 -13.87
N ALA A 127 26.00 -15.99 -14.20
CA ALA A 127 25.03 -15.55 -15.19
C ALA A 127 23.68 -15.22 -14.53
N ILE A 128 23.11 -14.07 -14.87
CA ILE A 128 21.84 -13.57 -14.33
C ILE A 128 20.82 -13.44 -15.45
N TYR A 129 19.75 -14.22 -15.36
CA TYR A 129 18.63 -14.22 -16.30
C TYR A 129 17.50 -13.36 -15.72
N ILE A 130 17.23 -12.24 -16.38
CA ILE A 130 16.29 -11.21 -15.92
C ILE A 130 15.10 -11.14 -16.88
N GLY A 131 13.87 -11.18 -16.34
CA GLY A 131 12.64 -11.05 -17.15
C GLY A 131 12.26 -12.32 -17.93
N TYR A 132 12.86 -13.47 -17.61
CA TYR A 132 12.50 -14.75 -18.19
C TYR A 132 11.26 -15.32 -17.49
N SER A 133 10.31 -15.86 -18.25
CA SER A 133 9.23 -16.74 -17.77
C SER A 133 9.54 -18.20 -18.13
N ASP A 134 10.17 -18.43 -19.28
CA ASP A 134 10.71 -19.70 -19.75
C ASP A 134 12.14 -19.48 -20.28
N ILE A 135 13.13 -20.20 -19.75
CA ILE A 135 14.53 -20.05 -20.17
C ILE A 135 14.79 -20.56 -21.58
N THR A 136 13.90 -21.41 -22.11
CA THR A 136 14.01 -21.96 -23.46
C THR A 136 13.34 -21.07 -24.51
N ASN A 137 12.45 -20.17 -24.07
CA ASN A 137 11.72 -19.24 -24.94
C ASN A 137 11.71 -17.83 -24.33
N PRO A 138 12.82 -17.06 -24.48
CA PRO A 138 12.94 -15.73 -23.90
C PRO A 138 11.88 -14.77 -24.42
N SER A 139 11.33 -13.95 -23.51
CA SER A 139 10.45 -12.83 -23.86
C SER A 139 11.26 -11.69 -24.52
N GLU A 140 10.59 -10.78 -25.23
CA GLU A 140 11.23 -9.68 -25.97
C GLU A 140 12.08 -8.76 -25.07
N ASN A 141 11.74 -8.65 -23.77
CA ASN A 141 12.41 -7.79 -22.81
C ASN A 141 13.39 -8.54 -21.88
N ALA A 142 13.62 -9.83 -22.12
CA ALA A 142 14.50 -10.66 -21.32
C ALA A 142 15.98 -10.27 -21.52
N GLN A 143 16.75 -10.24 -20.42
CA GLN A 143 18.15 -9.82 -20.41
C GLN A 143 19.02 -10.86 -19.70
N LEU A 144 20.13 -11.24 -20.33
CA LEU A 144 21.18 -12.06 -19.74
C LEU A 144 22.37 -11.17 -19.37
N LEU A 145 22.69 -11.07 -18.08
CA LEU A 145 23.86 -10.34 -17.58
C LEU A 145 24.96 -11.31 -17.17
N GLN A 146 26.19 -11.05 -17.60
CA GLN A 146 27.37 -11.90 -17.34
C GLN A 146 28.64 -11.05 -17.27
N GLY A 147 29.66 -11.53 -16.55
CA GLY A 147 30.99 -10.94 -16.55
C GLY A 147 30.98 -9.45 -16.16
N GLU A 148 31.38 -8.57 -17.09
CA GLU A 148 31.51 -7.12 -16.86
C GLU A 148 30.21 -6.41 -16.45
N ASP A 149 29.05 -7.04 -16.67
CA ASP A 149 27.76 -6.49 -16.21
C ASP A 149 27.58 -6.60 -14.68
N ILE A 150 28.42 -7.40 -14.00
CA ILE A 150 28.38 -7.66 -12.56
C ILE A 150 29.61 -7.00 -11.91
N ASN A 151 29.36 -5.96 -11.12
CA ASN A 151 30.44 -5.19 -10.49
C ASN A 151 31.03 -5.91 -9.28
N ASN A 152 30.19 -6.46 -8.39
CA ASN A 152 30.67 -7.17 -7.20
C ASN A 152 29.58 -8.07 -6.58
N ILE A 153 30.00 -9.05 -5.79
CA ILE A 153 29.13 -9.88 -4.96
C ILE A 153 29.53 -9.70 -3.49
N PHE A 154 28.64 -9.11 -2.70
CA PHE A 154 28.85 -8.84 -1.28
C PHE A 154 28.26 -9.95 -0.42
N ILE A 155 29.06 -10.48 0.50
CA ILE A 155 28.67 -11.53 1.44
C ILE A 155 28.91 -10.99 2.86
N PRO A 156 27.96 -11.13 3.80
CA PRO A 156 28.14 -10.75 5.18
C PRO A 156 29.38 -11.42 5.80
N ILE A 157 30.19 -10.67 6.54
CA ILE A 157 31.44 -11.16 7.16
C ILE A 157 31.16 -12.32 8.14
N ASP A 158 30.00 -12.29 8.78
CA ASP A 158 29.59 -13.31 9.76
C ASP A 158 29.00 -14.58 9.10
N PHE A 159 28.92 -14.63 7.77
CA PHE A 159 28.55 -15.85 7.05
C PHE A 159 29.77 -16.76 6.89
N SER A 160 29.61 -18.04 7.23
CA SER A 160 30.62 -19.06 6.98
C SER A 160 30.00 -20.29 6.30
N PRO A 161 30.45 -20.68 5.10
CA PRO A 161 29.89 -21.83 4.38
C PRO A 161 30.17 -23.16 5.10
N HIS A 162 31.14 -23.21 6.01
CA HIS A 162 31.42 -24.41 6.81
C HIS A 162 30.26 -24.79 7.72
N GLN A 163 29.43 -23.82 8.13
CA GLN A 163 28.29 -24.05 9.01
C GLN A 163 27.09 -24.69 8.29
N LEU A 164 27.12 -24.79 6.96
CA LEU A 164 26.09 -25.47 6.16
C LEU A 164 26.07 -26.99 6.42
N LYS A 165 27.22 -27.59 6.75
CA LYS A 165 27.35 -29.03 7.01
C LYS A 165 26.56 -29.52 8.23
N ASP A 166 26.24 -28.61 9.14
CA ASP A 166 25.57 -28.91 10.41
C ASP A 166 24.05 -28.75 10.33
N GLY A 167 23.50 -28.42 9.15
CA GLY A 167 22.06 -28.23 8.95
C GLY A 167 21.48 -27.06 9.77
N LEU A 168 22.33 -26.08 10.08
CA LEU A 168 22.00 -24.95 10.96
C LEU A 168 21.31 -23.84 10.17
N ALA A 169 20.31 -23.20 10.79
CA ALA A 169 19.78 -21.94 10.27
C ALA A 169 20.83 -20.82 10.49
N LEU A 170 21.38 -20.30 9.40
CA LEU A 170 22.46 -19.31 9.43
C LEU A 170 21.90 -17.89 9.41
N LYS A 171 22.28 -17.06 10.39
CA LYS A 171 21.74 -15.69 10.59
C LYS A 171 21.93 -14.74 9.40
N PHE A 172 22.95 -14.99 8.59
CA PHE A 172 23.40 -14.07 7.53
C PHE A 172 23.57 -14.78 6.18
N ASP A 173 22.77 -15.81 5.90
CA ASP A 173 22.77 -16.50 4.59
C ASP A 173 22.02 -15.69 3.52
N TYR A 174 22.60 -14.54 3.15
CA TYR A 174 22.17 -13.71 2.03
C TYR A 174 23.38 -13.02 1.39
N ALA A 175 23.42 -12.97 0.06
CA ALA A 175 24.39 -12.21 -0.71
C ALA A 175 23.72 -11.08 -1.48
N VAL A 176 24.46 -10.01 -1.72
CA VAL A 176 24.01 -8.85 -2.49
C VAL A 176 24.87 -8.75 -3.75
N ILE A 177 24.27 -8.93 -4.91
CA ILE A 177 24.92 -8.77 -6.20
C ILE A 177 24.72 -7.32 -6.65
N LYS A 178 25.83 -6.60 -6.90
CA LYS A 178 25.85 -5.24 -7.42
C LYS A 178 26.12 -5.28 -8.92
N LEU A 179 25.19 -4.76 -9.71
CA LEU A 179 25.35 -4.65 -11.16
C LEU A 179 26.25 -3.46 -11.53
N ALA A 180 27.03 -3.60 -12.60
CA ALA A 180 27.86 -2.54 -13.15
C ALA A 180 27.02 -1.44 -13.83
N LYS A 181 25.89 -1.83 -14.42
CA LYS A 181 24.93 -0.93 -15.06
C LYS A 181 23.56 -1.02 -14.37
N PRO A 182 22.89 0.11 -14.09
CA PRO A 182 21.54 0.11 -13.56
C PRO A 182 20.54 -0.51 -14.56
N LEU A 183 19.68 -1.39 -14.06
CA LEU A 183 18.51 -1.91 -14.75
C LEU A 183 17.53 -0.78 -15.08
N ILE A 184 16.92 -0.88 -16.26
CA ILE A 184 15.83 -0.01 -16.68
C ILE A 184 14.52 -0.71 -16.33
N PHE A 185 13.75 -0.11 -15.42
CA PHE A 185 12.47 -0.67 -15.03
C PHE A 185 11.37 -0.31 -16.01
N GLY A 186 10.43 -1.23 -16.15
CA GLY A 186 9.31 -1.11 -17.06
C GLY A 186 8.11 -1.90 -16.56
N GLU A 187 7.33 -2.43 -17.50
CA GLU A 187 6.20 -3.29 -17.19
C GLU A 187 6.69 -4.68 -16.73
N TYR A 188 7.72 -5.21 -17.39
CA TYR A 188 8.19 -6.58 -17.21
C TYR A 188 9.27 -6.76 -16.14
N LEU A 189 9.93 -5.66 -15.77
CA LEU A 189 11.06 -5.65 -14.85
C LEU A 189 10.87 -4.56 -13.79
N ARG A 190 10.75 -4.96 -12.52
CA ARG A 190 10.49 -4.03 -11.40
C ARG A 190 11.19 -4.50 -10.13
N PRO A 191 11.55 -3.58 -9.21
CA PRO A 191 12.06 -3.95 -7.90
C PRO A 191 10.91 -4.34 -6.96
N ILE A 192 11.15 -5.31 -6.07
CA ILE A 192 10.24 -5.63 -4.96
C ILE A 192 10.45 -4.66 -3.79
N CYS A 193 9.42 -4.41 -2.98
CA CYS A 193 9.60 -3.62 -1.76
C CYS A 193 10.17 -4.46 -0.61
N MET A 194 10.97 -3.84 0.26
CA MET A 194 11.54 -4.45 1.48
C MET A 194 11.06 -3.69 2.73
N SER A 195 10.64 -4.41 3.77
CA SER A 195 10.23 -3.80 5.06
C SER A 195 11.38 -3.75 6.06
N LYS A 196 11.40 -2.69 6.88
CA LYS A 196 12.32 -2.53 8.01
C LYS A 196 11.75 -3.04 9.34
N SER A 197 10.46 -3.34 9.42
CA SER A 197 9.76 -3.59 10.69
C SER A 197 9.18 -5.00 10.80
N ARG A 198 9.50 -5.69 11.91
CA ARG A 198 8.91 -6.98 12.28
C ARG A 198 7.40 -6.90 12.52
N MET A 199 6.88 -5.72 12.90
CA MET A 199 5.43 -5.49 13.12
C MET A 199 4.63 -5.30 11.83
N GLU A 200 5.31 -5.11 10.69
CA GLU A 200 4.67 -5.01 9.37
C GLU A 200 4.66 -6.35 8.64
N GLU A 201 5.26 -7.37 9.24
CA GLU A 201 5.24 -8.72 8.70
C GLU A 201 3.85 -9.36 8.93
N PRO A 202 3.43 -10.25 8.04
CA PRO A 202 2.09 -10.79 8.07
C PRO A 202 1.93 -11.76 9.24
N PRO A 203 0.73 -11.86 9.84
CA PRO A 203 0.49 -12.81 10.92
C PRO A 203 0.67 -14.26 10.43
N PRO A 204 0.93 -15.21 11.34
CA PRO A 204 0.91 -16.64 11.01
C PRO A 204 -0.36 -17.03 10.24
N GLN A 205 -0.26 -18.04 9.40
CA GLN A 205 -1.28 -18.52 8.45
C GLN A 205 -1.58 -17.57 7.27
N ARG A 206 -1.00 -16.37 7.20
CA ARG A 206 -1.05 -15.57 5.96
C ARG A 206 -0.34 -16.34 4.85
N ILE A 207 -1.01 -16.46 3.70
CA ILE A 207 -0.41 -17.02 2.49
C ILE A 207 0.59 -16.03 1.89
N ALA A 208 1.81 -16.51 1.68
CA ALA A 208 2.88 -15.83 0.98
C ALA A 208 3.19 -16.56 -0.35
N GLN A 209 3.72 -15.81 -1.31
CA GLN A 209 4.09 -16.28 -2.63
C GLN A 209 5.61 -16.42 -2.73
N MET A 210 6.07 -17.47 -3.37
CA MET A 210 7.47 -17.70 -3.70
C MET A 210 7.54 -18.09 -5.17
N ALA A 211 8.43 -17.45 -5.94
CA ALA A 211 8.60 -17.73 -7.36
C ALA A 211 10.06 -18.10 -7.66
N SER A 212 10.28 -19.19 -8.40
CA SER A 212 11.62 -19.78 -8.64
C SER A 212 11.66 -20.77 -9.82
N TRP A 213 12.87 -21.22 -10.16
CA TRP A 213 13.14 -22.26 -11.18
C TRP A 213 13.75 -23.54 -10.58
N GLY A 214 13.51 -23.80 -9.29
CA GLY A 214 14.04 -24.99 -8.65
C GLY A 214 13.44 -26.29 -9.16
N LEU A 215 13.76 -27.37 -8.45
CA LEU A 215 13.32 -28.71 -8.81
C LEU A 215 11.80 -28.83 -8.83
N ILE A 216 11.31 -29.54 -9.84
CA ILE A 216 9.95 -30.04 -9.94
C ILE A 216 10.01 -31.56 -10.15
N LEU A 217 8.88 -32.22 -9.95
CA LEU A 217 8.74 -33.63 -10.31
C LEU A 217 8.22 -33.72 -11.75
N ASP A 218 8.92 -34.45 -12.60
CA ASP A 218 8.47 -34.76 -13.95
C ASP A 218 7.31 -35.78 -13.95
N GLU A 219 6.82 -36.15 -15.13
CA GLU A 219 5.73 -37.13 -15.29
C GLU A 219 6.05 -38.52 -14.70
N LYS A 220 7.34 -38.82 -14.50
CA LYS A 220 7.85 -40.08 -13.93
C LYS A 220 8.16 -39.96 -12.43
N ASN A 221 7.83 -38.82 -11.81
CA ASN A 221 8.21 -38.46 -10.44
C ASN A 221 9.72 -38.36 -10.21
N GLU A 222 10.49 -38.08 -11.25
CA GLU A 222 11.91 -37.81 -11.14
C GLU A 222 12.15 -36.30 -10.95
N PRO A 223 13.11 -35.91 -10.10
CA PRO A 223 13.43 -34.51 -9.88
C PRO A 223 14.14 -33.91 -11.09
N ILE A 224 13.58 -32.84 -11.64
CA ILE A 224 14.17 -32.08 -12.75
C ILE A 224 14.14 -30.59 -12.44
N LEU A 225 15.15 -29.84 -12.84
CA LEU A 225 15.14 -28.37 -12.73
C LEU A 225 14.13 -27.80 -13.72
N SER A 226 13.27 -26.90 -13.23
CA SER A 226 12.27 -26.27 -14.11
C SER A 226 12.93 -25.29 -15.07
N ASN A 227 12.53 -25.34 -16.34
CA ASN A 227 12.86 -24.30 -17.32
C ASN A 227 11.89 -23.12 -17.25
N LYS A 228 10.71 -23.33 -16.65
CA LYS A 228 9.68 -22.31 -16.45
C LYS A 228 9.70 -21.77 -15.04
N LEU A 229 9.39 -20.49 -14.88
CA LEU A 229 9.18 -19.87 -13.59
C LEU A 229 7.95 -20.51 -12.93
N ARG A 230 8.11 -21.02 -11.72
CA ARG A 230 7.04 -21.64 -10.95
C ARG A 230 6.64 -20.72 -9.82
N LEU A 231 5.34 -20.64 -9.54
CA LEU A 231 4.78 -19.90 -8.40
C LEU A 231 4.27 -20.89 -7.36
N LEU A 232 4.72 -20.73 -6.12
CA LEU A 232 4.32 -21.53 -4.96
C LEU A 232 3.66 -20.62 -3.91
N ASN A 233 2.50 -21.04 -3.40
CA ASN A 233 1.83 -20.38 -2.29
C ASN A 233 2.09 -21.17 -1.00
N VAL A 234 2.69 -20.52 -0.01
CA VAL A 234 3.05 -21.12 1.28
C VAL A 234 2.47 -20.31 2.45
N PRO A 235 1.89 -20.96 3.48
CA PRO A 235 1.48 -20.26 4.69
C PRO A 235 2.71 -19.86 5.51
N ILE A 236 2.72 -18.64 6.04
CA ILE A 236 3.71 -18.23 7.06
C ILE A 236 3.41 -18.97 8.35
N GLN A 237 4.43 -19.56 8.97
CA GLN A 237 4.29 -20.35 10.19
C GLN A 237 4.63 -19.52 11.42
N ASP A 238 4.04 -19.90 12.55
CA ASP A 238 4.39 -19.30 13.82
C ASP A 238 5.77 -19.78 14.32
N SER A 239 6.36 -18.99 15.22
CA SER A 239 7.71 -19.26 15.74
C SER A 239 7.79 -20.51 16.62
N GLU A 240 6.67 -20.96 17.21
CA GLU A 240 6.60 -22.15 18.05
C GLU A 240 6.56 -23.42 17.18
N GLU A 241 5.79 -23.40 16.09
CA GLU A 241 5.75 -24.43 15.06
C GLU A 241 7.10 -24.53 14.33
N CYS A 242 7.72 -23.39 14.00
CA CYS A 242 9.12 -23.29 13.55
C CYS A 242 10.13 -23.89 14.54
N GLY A 243 9.90 -23.74 15.85
CA GLY A 243 10.82 -24.15 16.92
C GLY A 243 10.56 -25.56 17.47
N SER A 244 9.44 -26.18 17.11
CA SER A 244 9.01 -27.48 17.61
C SER A 244 9.81 -28.65 17.01
N ARG A 245 9.85 -29.78 17.72
CA ARG A 245 10.75 -30.95 17.53
C ARG A 245 10.83 -31.56 16.13
N SER A 246 9.93 -31.21 15.23
CA SER A 246 9.97 -31.66 13.84
C SER A 246 10.96 -30.84 13.00
N ALA A 247 11.06 -29.52 13.23
CA ALA A 247 12.04 -28.61 12.62
C ALA A 247 13.39 -28.60 13.36
N GLN A 248 13.48 -29.32 14.49
CA GLN A 248 14.67 -29.49 15.33
C GLN A 248 15.72 -30.43 14.71
N LYS A 249 16.27 -29.97 13.58
CA LYS A 249 17.71 -30.04 13.33
C LYS A 249 18.34 -28.67 12.99
N ALA A 250 17.56 -27.59 12.89
CA ALA A 250 18.11 -26.25 12.79
C ALA A 250 18.51 -25.72 14.19
N SER A 251 19.57 -26.28 14.79
CA SER A 251 20.28 -25.55 15.85
C SER A 251 20.63 -24.15 15.30
N GLY A 252 20.27 -23.10 16.02
CA GLY A 252 20.52 -21.72 15.58
C GLY A 252 19.34 -20.94 15.01
N PHE A 253 18.11 -21.51 14.94
CA PHE A 253 16.93 -20.70 14.62
C PHE A 253 16.81 -19.51 15.59
N ASN A 254 16.72 -18.30 15.05
CA ASN A 254 16.60 -17.09 15.83
C ASN A 254 15.52 -16.23 15.22
N GLU A 255 14.43 -16.06 15.94
CA GLU A 255 13.26 -15.31 15.50
C GLU A 255 13.52 -13.83 15.15
N ARG A 256 14.69 -13.26 15.51
CA ARG A 256 15.12 -11.94 15.07
C ARG A 256 15.61 -11.92 13.62
N TYR A 257 16.23 -13.02 13.18
CA TYR A 257 16.87 -13.13 11.86
C TYR A 257 16.07 -14.02 10.91
N HIS A 258 15.28 -14.95 11.45
CA HIS A 258 14.60 -15.98 10.69
C HIS A 258 13.07 -15.91 10.82
N LEU A 259 12.40 -16.26 9.74
CA LEU A 259 10.97 -16.60 9.67
C LEU A 259 10.83 -17.96 9.00
N CYS A 260 9.69 -18.64 9.19
CA CYS A 260 9.39 -19.84 8.41
C CYS A 260 8.08 -19.70 7.63
N ALA A 261 8.04 -20.41 6.51
CA ALA A 261 6.83 -20.57 5.72
C ALA A 261 6.82 -21.96 5.09
N GLY A 262 5.64 -22.45 4.74
CA GLY A 262 5.44 -23.79 4.19
C GLY A 262 4.73 -24.70 5.18
N SER A 263 4.33 -25.87 4.73
CA SER A 263 3.63 -26.87 5.54
C SER A 263 4.08 -28.26 5.14
N ARG A 264 3.52 -29.29 5.78
CA ARG A 264 3.76 -30.69 5.38
C ARG A 264 3.44 -30.84 3.89
N SER A 265 4.46 -31.12 3.07
CA SER A 265 4.38 -31.28 1.61
C SER A 265 4.28 -30.00 0.76
N LEU A 266 4.48 -28.81 1.34
CA LEU A 266 4.53 -27.53 0.63
C LEU A 266 5.74 -26.73 1.12
N GLY A 267 6.75 -26.58 0.27
CA GLY A 267 7.97 -25.84 0.57
C GLY A 267 8.88 -25.75 -0.66
N GLY A 268 10.00 -25.06 -0.49
CA GLY A 268 11.05 -24.96 -1.49
C GLY A 268 11.76 -26.28 -1.72
N LEU A 269 12.54 -26.29 -2.78
CA LEU A 269 13.43 -27.37 -3.18
C LEU A 269 14.78 -26.81 -3.63
N GLU A 270 15.69 -27.70 -4.01
CA GLU A 270 16.97 -27.30 -4.59
C GLU A 270 16.75 -26.39 -5.81
N GLY A 271 17.51 -25.30 -5.88
CA GLY A 271 17.35 -24.25 -6.89
C GLY A 271 16.41 -23.11 -6.52
N ASP A 272 15.59 -23.26 -5.47
CA ASP A 272 14.74 -22.17 -4.97
C ASP A 272 15.49 -21.18 -4.08
N SER A 273 16.66 -21.59 -3.56
CA SER A 273 17.50 -20.79 -2.67
C SER A 273 17.70 -19.37 -3.19
N GLY A 274 17.48 -18.38 -2.32
CA GLY A 274 17.57 -16.96 -2.64
C GLY A 274 16.28 -16.34 -3.22
N SER A 275 15.22 -17.12 -3.44
CA SER A 275 13.90 -16.59 -3.83
C SER A 275 13.29 -15.70 -2.74
N ALA A 276 12.49 -14.72 -3.16
CA ALA A 276 11.73 -13.87 -2.24
C ALA A 276 10.49 -14.59 -1.72
N LEU A 277 10.27 -14.52 -0.41
CA LEU A 277 8.96 -14.77 0.19
C LEU A 277 8.16 -13.47 0.14
N VAL A 278 7.15 -13.42 -0.72
CA VAL A 278 6.41 -12.23 -1.09
C VAL A 278 5.02 -12.21 -0.46
N VAL A 279 4.64 -11.09 0.14
CA VAL A 279 3.26 -10.85 0.58
C VAL A 279 2.73 -9.53 0.06
N ASP A 280 1.50 -9.57 -0.44
CA ASP A 280 0.79 -8.38 -0.88
C ASP A 280 0.15 -7.66 0.31
N ILE A 281 0.52 -6.39 0.47
CA ILE A 281 0.06 -5.48 1.51
C ILE A 281 -0.33 -4.15 0.85
N SER A 282 -1.59 -3.73 1.00
CA SER A 282 -2.08 -2.42 0.52
C SER A 282 -1.76 -2.14 -0.96
N SER A 283 -2.06 -3.11 -1.83
CA SER A 283 -1.84 -3.07 -3.29
C SER A 283 -0.37 -2.99 -3.72
N ARG A 284 0.55 -3.45 -2.86
CA ARG A 284 1.96 -3.66 -3.20
C ARG A 284 2.49 -4.98 -2.69
N SER A 285 3.43 -5.56 -3.43
CA SER A 285 4.15 -6.76 -3.05
C SER A 285 5.39 -6.40 -2.23
N TYR A 286 5.62 -7.15 -1.14
CA TYR A 286 6.77 -7.00 -0.25
C TYR A 286 7.51 -8.32 -0.11
N ALA A 287 8.81 -8.31 -0.30
CA ALA A 287 9.67 -9.41 0.11
C ALA A 287 9.84 -9.32 1.63
N VAL A 288 9.18 -10.23 2.35
CA VAL A 288 9.24 -10.32 3.81
C VAL A 288 10.38 -11.21 4.27
N GLY A 289 10.82 -12.15 3.42
CA GLY A 289 11.97 -13.01 3.64
C GLY A 289 12.69 -13.42 2.36
N LEU A 290 13.89 -13.97 2.54
CA LEU A 290 14.72 -14.57 1.50
C LEU A 290 14.92 -16.05 1.82
N PHE A 291 14.63 -16.95 0.89
CA PHE A 291 14.70 -18.38 1.14
C PHE A 291 16.16 -18.84 1.35
N SER A 292 16.45 -19.38 2.53
CA SER A 292 17.81 -19.76 2.94
C SER A 292 18.01 -21.27 2.92
N MET A 293 17.19 -22.03 3.65
CA MET A 293 17.49 -23.45 3.84
C MET A 293 16.23 -24.30 3.89
N LEU A 294 16.33 -25.47 3.25
CA LEU A 294 15.39 -26.59 3.37
C LEU A 294 15.50 -27.25 4.74
N THR A 295 14.39 -27.45 5.44
CA THR A 295 14.41 -28.12 6.75
C THR A 295 14.45 -29.65 6.67
N THR A 296 14.43 -30.23 5.47
CA THR A 296 14.36 -31.69 5.29
C THR A 296 15.39 -32.23 4.29
N ASN A 297 15.92 -33.43 4.58
CA ASN A 297 16.69 -34.22 3.63
C ASN A 297 15.92 -34.33 2.31
N SER A 298 16.65 -34.11 1.21
CA SER A 298 16.35 -34.20 -0.24
C SER A 298 15.35 -35.25 -0.76
N SER A 299 14.74 -36.06 0.09
CA SER A 299 13.58 -36.89 -0.22
C SER A 299 12.29 -36.05 -0.23
N PHE A 300 11.73 -35.86 -1.43
CA PHE A 300 10.44 -35.25 -1.81
C PHE A 300 9.16 -35.64 -1.01
N ARG A 301 9.28 -36.35 0.12
CA ARG A 301 8.15 -36.98 0.83
C ARG A 301 7.83 -36.41 2.19
N ASN A 302 8.61 -35.46 2.73
CA ASN A 302 8.36 -34.91 4.08
C ASN A 302 8.88 -33.48 4.25
N VAL A 303 8.61 -32.55 3.32
CA VAL A 303 8.99 -31.13 3.49
C VAL A 303 8.23 -30.54 4.68
N GLN A 304 8.96 -29.92 5.63
CA GLN A 304 8.44 -29.16 6.76
C GLN A 304 8.59 -27.67 6.48
N ALA A 305 8.13 -26.81 7.38
CA ALA A 305 8.28 -25.36 7.23
C ALA A 305 9.74 -24.99 6.94
N ASP A 306 9.96 -24.21 5.90
CA ASP A 306 11.27 -23.79 5.40
C ASP A 306 11.77 -22.53 6.09
N VAL A 307 13.09 -22.35 6.15
CA VAL A 307 13.69 -21.19 6.85
C VAL A 307 14.07 -20.10 5.86
N PHE A 308 13.67 -18.88 6.19
CA PHE A 308 13.94 -17.68 5.42
C PHE A 308 14.66 -16.64 6.28
N ILE A 309 15.60 -15.90 5.70
CA ILE A 309 16.18 -14.71 6.32
C ILE A 309 15.18 -13.56 6.24
N ARG A 310 14.87 -12.94 7.38
CA ARG A 310 13.96 -11.79 7.44
C ARG A 310 14.50 -10.62 6.63
N SER A 311 13.61 -9.96 5.88
CA SER A 311 13.91 -8.72 5.17
C SER A 311 14.57 -7.66 6.06
N SER A 312 14.04 -7.49 7.27
CA SER A 312 14.56 -6.57 8.29
C SER A 312 16.02 -6.82 8.70
N ALA A 313 16.49 -8.07 8.65
CA ALA A 313 17.87 -8.44 8.98
C ALA A 313 18.89 -7.98 7.92
N MET A 314 18.47 -7.82 6.67
CA MET A 314 19.34 -7.45 5.55
C MET A 314 19.47 -5.93 5.35
N CYS A 315 18.60 -5.14 5.98
CA CYS A 315 18.42 -3.72 5.68
C CYS A 315 19.65 -2.85 5.91
N GLU A 316 20.43 -3.12 6.96
CA GLU A 316 21.62 -2.30 7.27
C GLU A 316 22.77 -2.59 6.28
N THR A 317 22.95 -3.87 5.92
CA THR A 317 23.91 -4.26 4.86
C THR A 317 23.54 -3.63 3.53
N LEU A 318 22.27 -3.72 3.13
CA LEU A 318 21.75 -3.10 1.92
C LEU A 318 21.96 -1.59 1.90
N ARG A 319 21.70 -0.91 3.02
CA ARG A 319 21.94 0.53 3.16
C ARG A 319 23.41 0.87 2.97
N THR A 320 24.31 0.08 3.56
CA THR A 320 25.75 0.29 3.47
C THR A 320 26.23 0.15 2.03
N ILE A 321 25.83 -0.93 1.35
CA ILE A 321 26.19 -1.19 -0.06
C ILE A 321 25.59 -0.14 -1.00
N ASN A 322 24.40 0.37 -0.67
CA ASN A 322 23.71 1.40 -1.44
C ASN A 322 24.16 2.83 -1.08
N GLY A 323 25.40 3.02 -0.61
CA GLY A 323 25.96 4.35 -0.32
C GLY A 323 25.23 5.11 0.79
N GLY A 324 24.68 4.40 1.77
CA GLY A 324 23.93 4.97 2.88
C GLY A 324 22.43 5.20 2.59
N VAL A 325 21.98 4.94 1.36
CA VAL A 325 20.58 5.12 0.94
C VAL A 325 19.73 3.92 1.40
N PRO A 326 18.68 4.16 2.21
CA PRO A 326 17.86 3.08 2.73
C PRO A 326 17.02 2.41 1.64
N ILE A 327 17.22 1.10 1.43
CA ILE A 327 16.38 0.26 0.56
C ILE A 327 15.12 -0.19 1.32
N CYS A 328 15.30 -0.64 2.55
CA CYS A 328 14.18 -1.01 3.42
C CYS A 328 13.48 0.22 3.98
N LYS A 329 12.15 0.21 3.92
CA LYS A 329 11.32 1.34 4.35
C LYS A 329 10.61 1.02 5.66
N SER A 330 10.49 2.03 6.52
CA SER A 330 9.84 1.94 7.84
C SER A 330 8.37 2.34 7.82
N ASN A 331 7.92 2.90 6.70
CA ASN A 331 6.54 3.28 6.42
C ASN A 331 6.33 3.26 4.91
N PHE A 332 5.18 2.76 4.46
CA PHE A 332 4.77 2.59 3.06
C PHE A 332 4.67 3.90 2.22
N GLN A 333 5.21 5.04 2.69
CA GLN A 333 5.18 6.37 2.06
C GLN A 333 6.54 7.11 2.02
N GLU A 334 7.65 6.43 2.27
CA GLU A 334 8.98 7.00 2.05
C GLU A 334 9.32 7.02 0.54
N LEU A 335 9.00 8.15 -0.10
CA LEU A 335 9.58 8.56 -1.39
C LEU A 335 11.09 8.76 -1.23
N ASP A 336 11.83 8.21 -2.19
CA ASP A 336 13.28 8.09 -2.23
C ASP A 336 13.99 9.45 -2.19
N VAL A 337 14.72 9.74 -1.10
CA VAL A 337 15.50 10.99 -0.93
C VAL A 337 16.78 10.96 -1.78
N ALA A 338 17.21 9.77 -2.23
CA ALA A 338 18.45 9.59 -2.98
C ALA A 338 18.40 10.06 -4.44
N CYS A 339 17.23 10.08 -5.10
CA CYS A 339 17.10 10.65 -6.46
C CYS A 339 17.38 12.17 -6.47
N GLN A 340 17.22 12.88 -5.33
CA GLN A 340 17.41 14.33 -5.29
C GLN A 340 18.88 14.77 -5.18
N SER A 341 19.80 13.92 -4.71
CA SER A 341 21.24 14.24 -4.70
C SER A 341 21.85 14.07 -6.09
N ILE A 342 21.48 13.01 -6.81
CA ILE A 342 21.96 12.73 -8.18
C ILE A 342 21.47 13.81 -9.17
N LEU A 343 20.25 14.32 -8.99
CA LEU A 343 19.71 15.46 -9.76
C LEU A 343 20.33 16.81 -9.38
N ARG A 344 20.99 16.93 -8.22
CA ARG A 344 21.64 18.18 -7.75
C ARG A 344 23.02 18.38 -8.35
N GLU A 345 23.80 17.31 -8.57
CA GLU A 345 25.18 17.45 -9.05
C GLU A 345 25.29 17.81 -10.54
N ARG A 346 24.30 17.47 -11.38
CA ARG A 346 24.34 17.79 -12.82
C ARG A 346 23.62 19.06 -13.27
N ARG A 347 22.81 19.71 -12.41
CA ARG A 347 22.20 21.01 -12.76
C ARG A 347 23.21 22.15 -12.89
N ILE A 348 24.44 21.96 -12.39
CA ILE A 348 25.52 22.94 -12.50
C ILE A 348 26.13 22.97 -13.93
N GLN A 349 26.02 21.89 -14.73
CA GLN A 349 26.62 21.84 -16.07
C GLN A 349 25.66 22.18 -17.23
N LEU A 350 24.34 22.10 -17.03
CA LEU A 350 23.35 22.36 -18.08
C LEU A 350 22.90 23.84 -18.17
N ALA A 351 23.22 24.66 -17.16
CA ALA A 351 22.87 26.09 -17.16
C ALA A 351 23.76 26.93 -18.10
N ASP A 352 24.95 26.44 -18.46
CA ASP A 352 25.92 27.18 -19.30
C ASP A 352 25.70 27.00 -20.81
N LEU A 353 24.72 26.20 -21.25
CA LEU A 353 24.50 25.87 -22.67
C LEU A 353 23.11 26.26 -23.22
N ALA A 354 22.23 26.86 -22.42
CA ALA A 354 20.86 27.19 -22.82
C ALA A 354 20.55 28.71 -22.89
N CYS A 355 21.57 29.55 -23.06
CA CYS A 355 21.39 30.97 -23.39
C CYS A 355 21.86 31.23 -24.83
N GLY A 356 21.05 30.82 -25.80
CA GLY A 356 21.30 31.06 -27.21
C GLY A 356 20.05 30.84 -28.05
N ALA A 357 19.46 31.96 -28.47
CA ALA A 357 18.49 32.10 -29.57
C ALA A 357 16.99 32.22 -29.24
N VAL A 358 16.48 33.35 -29.74
CA VAL A 358 15.09 33.71 -30.10
C VAL A 358 14.19 34.26 -28.99
N VAL A 359 14.41 35.54 -28.69
CA VAL A 359 13.38 36.49 -28.25
C VAL A 359 12.75 37.11 -29.50
N SER A 360 11.42 37.01 -29.68
CA SER A 360 10.59 38.13 -30.17
C SER A 360 9.10 37.78 -30.17
N ASN A 361 8.29 38.79 -29.78
CA ASN A 361 6.83 38.93 -29.94
C ASN A 361 5.95 37.93 -29.18
N CYS A 362 5.03 38.31 -28.30
CA CYS A 362 4.21 39.53 -28.26
C CYS A 362 3.54 39.67 -26.87
N GLN A 363 3.71 40.83 -26.21
CA GLN A 363 2.74 41.36 -25.25
C GLN A 363 1.81 42.34 -25.99
N SER A 364 0.49 42.21 -25.81
CA SER A 364 -0.45 43.31 -25.55
C SER A 364 -1.89 42.99 -25.99
N LYS A 365 -2.85 43.59 -25.26
CA LYS A 365 -4.32 43.71 -25.47
C LYS A 365 -5.21 42.67 -24.81
N LEU A 366 -5.68 42.98 -23.59
CA LEU A 366 -6.99 43.63 -23.36
C LEU A 366 -7.29 43.67 -21.86
N ALA A 367 -7.27 44.88 -21.29
CA ALA A 367 -7.95 45.22 -20.05
C ALA A 367 -9.14 46.12 -20.42
N GLY A 368 -10.33 45.84 -19.89
CA GLY A 368 -11.50 46.69 -20.10
C GLY A 368 -12.83 46.06 -19.67
N SER A 369 -13.20 46.33 -18.41
CA SER A 369 -14.55 46.35 -17.82
C SER A 369 -15.44 45.09 -17.92
N LEU A 370 -15.56 44.38 -16.80
CA LEU A 370 -16.82 44.05 -16.11
C LEU A 370 -16.43 43.64 -14.66
N GLY A 371 -17.20 44.12 -13.69
CA GLY A 371 -16.88 44.11 -12.25
C GLY A 371 -16.57 42.72 -11.68
N GLU A 372 -15.76 42.72 -10.62
CA GLU A 372 -15.31 41.54 -9.88
C GLU A 372 -16.44 40.55 -9.56
N PRO A 373 -16.20 39.25 -9.85
CA PRO A 373 -16.69 38.19 -8.99
C PRO A 373 -15.50 37.35 -8.48
N SER A 374 -15.32 37.39 -7.16
CA SER A 374 -14.87 36.27 -6.32
C SER A 374 -13.72 35.39 -6.83
N LYS A 375 -12.53 35.56 -6.26
CA LYS A 375 -11.44 34.56 -6.28
C LYS A 375 -11.95 33.22 -5.71
N LEU A 376 -12.52 32.36 -6.56
CA LEU A 376 -12.97 31.01 -6.21
C LEU A 376 -11.80 30.02 -6.37
N ILE A 377 -11.40 29.49 -5.22
CA ILE A 377 -10.67 28.24 -4.92
C ILE A 377 -10.07 27.50 -6.15
N HIS A 378 -8.85 27.87 -6.53
CA HIS A 378 -7.95 26.92 -7.19
C HIS A 378 -7.35 26.01 -6.11
N THR A 379 -7.79 24.75 -6.01
CA THR A 379 -7.09 23.74 -5.21
C THR A 379 -5.72 23.49 -5.84
N GLN A 380 -4.68 24.10 -5.30
CA GLN A 380 -3.33 23.99 -5.83
C GLN A 380 -2.69 22.68 -5.37
N ASN A 381 -2.31 21.84 -6.33
CA ASN A 381 -1.45 20.69 -6.07
C ASN A 381 -0.01 21.23 -5.90
N LEU A 382 0.43 21.42 -4.66
CA LEU A 382 1.74 22.05 -4.36
C LEU A 382 2.93 21.08 -4.45
N GLY A 383 2.69 19.80 -4.78
CA GLY A 383 3.72 18.77 -4.82
C GLY A 383 4.43 18.67 -6.16
N GLY A 384 5.38 19.55 -6.46
CA GLY A 384 6.24 19.36 -7.64
C GLY A 384 7.28 20.45 -7.93
N SER A 385 7.00 21.71 -7.62
CA SER A 385 7.91 22.84 -7.83
C SER A 385 8.65 23.25 -6.55
N ASP A 386 9.81 23.92 -6.68
CA ASP A 386 10.53 24.49 -5.53
C ASP A 386 9.68 25.53 -4.77
N ASP A 387 8.83 26.26 -5.49
CA ASP A 387 7.81 27.13 -4.89
C ASP A 387 6.77 26.34 -4.10
N GLY A 388 6.29 25.22 -4.65
CA GLY A 388 5.36 24.32 -3.99
C GLY A 388 5.89 23.75 -2.67
N LYS A 389 7.13 23.26 -2.64
CA LYS A 389 7.79 22.80 -1.40
C LYS A 389 7.94 23.92 -0.36
N LYS A 390 8.34 25.12 -0.78
CA LYS A 390 8.42 26.29 0.11
C LYS A 390 7.07 26.62 0.72
N ARG A 391 5.99 26.52 -0.06
CA ARG A 391 4.61 26.79 0.39
C ARG A 391 4.09 25.73 1.35
N LEU A 392 4.38 24.45 1.13
CA LEU A 392 4.05 23.37 2.06
C LEU A 392 4.74 23.55 3.42
N SER A 393 6.04 23.81 3.39
CA SER A 393 6.85 24.13 4.57
C SER A 393 6.33 25.38 5.31
N ALA A 394 6.01 26.46 4.57
CA ALA A 394 5.44 27.67 5.15
C ALA A 394 4.05 27.45 5.78
N ASN A 395 3.23 26.59 5.18
CA ASN A 395 1.93 26.20 5.74
C ASN A 395 2.11 25.39 7.03
N ALA A 396 3.05 24.45 7.07
CA ALA A 396 3.39 23.71 8.29
C ALA A 396 3.86 24.64 9.42
N ASP A 397 4.71 25.63 9.12
CA ASP A 397 5.17 26.63 10.09
C ASP A 397 4.02 27.49 10.62
N LYS A 398 3.11 27.93 9.74
CA LYS A 398 1.92 28.70 10.14
C LYS A 398 1.02 27.88 11.06
N ILE A 399 0.78 26.60 10.73
CA ILE A 399 -0.02 25.70 11.58
C ILE A 399 0.66 25.52 12.94
N TYR A 400 1.97 25.29 12.98
CA TYR A 400 2.69 25.17 14.26
C TYR A 400 2.56 26.42 15.13
N LYS A 401 2.76 27.60 14.54
CA LYS A 401 2.58 28.88 15.25
C LYS A 401 1.13 29.11 15.69
N SER A 402 0.17 28.59 14.94
CA SER A 402 -1.25 28.65 15.29
C SER A 402 -1.58 27.75 16.47
N ILE A 403 -0.96 26.57 16.57
CA ILE A 403 -1.14 25.62 17.68
C ILE A 403 -0.48 26.14 18.96
N PHE A 404 0.78 26.59 18.88
CA PHE A 404 1.62 26.88 20.04
C PHE A 404 1.84 28.39 20.29
N ARG A 405 0.80 29.23 20.13
CA ARG A 405 0.93 30.68 20.36
C ARG A 405 1.43 30.98 21.78
N THR A 406 2.54 31.73 21.87
CA THR A 406 3.07 32.26 23.14
C THR A 406 3.10 33.78 23.13
N ARG A 407 2.78 34.42 24.26
CA ARG A 407 2.92 35.88 24.46
C ARG A 407 4.07 36.15 25.44
N LEU A 408 4.94 37.10 25.10
CA LEU A 408 5.84 37.74 26.05
C LEU A 408 5.02 38.70 26.91
N VAL A 409 4.92 38.42 28.21
CA VAL A 409 4.38 39.38 29.18
C VAL A 409 5.57 40.07 29.83
N GLN A 410 5.67 41.40 29.69
CA GLN A 410 6.66 42.19 30.41
C GLN A 410 6.19 42.26 31.87
N GLY A 411 6.92 41.61 32.77
CA GLY A 411 6.76 41.79 34.21
C GLY A 411 7.59 42.97 34.69
N ASP A 412 7.03 43.77 35.61
CA ASP A 412 7.73 44.89 36.24
C ASP A 412 8.84 44.36 37.16
N GLY A 413 10.06 44.21 36.64
CA GLY A 413 11.25 43.95 37.44
C GLY A 413 12.12 42.79 36.96
N ILE A 414 13.37 42.85 37.41
CA ILE A 414 14.55 42.13 36.90
C ILE A 414 14.31 40.61 36.81
N LEU A 415 14.34 40.11 35.57
CA LEU A 415 14.54 38.70 35.15
C LEU A 415 13.48 37.66 35.56
N SER A 416 12.28 37.78 35.00
CA SER A 416 11.53 36.58 34.59
C SER A 416 10.73 36.83 33.32
N GLN A 417 11.22 36.35 32.17
CA GLN A 417 10.39 36.19 30.99
C GLN A 417 9.40 35.06 31.26
N VAL A 418 8.14 35.38 31.59
CA VAL A 418 7.09 34.38 31.75
C VAL A 418 6.33 34.28 30.43
N PHE A 419 6.53 33.19 29.70
CA PHE A 419 5.75 32.88 28.50
C PHE A 419 4.38 32.33 28.94
N THR A 420 3.30 33.03 28.61
CA THR A 420 1.94 32.50 28.77
C THR A 420 1.47 31.91 27.43
N LYS A 421 0.85 30.72 27.51
CA LYS A 421 0.27 30.03 26.35
C LYS A 421 -1.07 30.68 26.01
N ASN A 422 -1.19 31.25 24.82
CA ASN A 422 -2.45 31.78 24.31
C ASN A 422 -3.32 30.64 23.75
N GLN A 423 -4.62 30.91 23.57
CA GLN A 423 -5.50 29.98 22.84
C GLN A 423 -5.02 29.79 21.39
N PRO A 424 -5.09 28.55 20.86
CA PRO A 424 -4.74 28.26 19.47
C PRO A 424 -5.57 29.06 18.45
N ASP A 425 -4.97 29.40 17.31
CA ASP A 425 -5.68 30.05 16.20
C ASP A 425 -6.30 29.00 15.26
N THR A 426 -7.46 28.48 15.67
CA THR A 426 -8.14 27.41 14.94
C THR A 426 -8.65 27.86 13.57
N GLU A 427 -9.01 29.14 13.41
CA GLU A 427 -9.47 29.70 12.14
C GLU A 427 -8.35 29.74 11.10
N GLN A 428 -7.14 30.13 11.50
CA GLN A 428 -5.98 30.11 10.62
C GLN A 428 -5.64 28.69 10.14
N ILE A 429 -5.75 27.69 11.02
CA ILE A 429 -5.53 26.28 10.65
C ILE A 429 -6.59 25.84 9.64
N LEU A 430 -7.87 26.09 9.90
CA LEU A 430 -8.97 25.75 8.99
C LEU A 430 -8.81 26.40 7.62
N ASN A 431 -8.46 27.69 7.57
CA ASN A 431 -8.24 28.41 6.31
C ASN A 431 -7.12 27.79 5.44
N ILE A 432 -6.07 27.25 6.06
CA ILE A 432 -5.01 26.55 5.34
C ILE A 432 -5.52 25.19 4.82
N LEU A 433 -6.21 24.42 5.67
CA LEU A 433 -6.60 23.05 5.35
C LEU A 433 -7.77 22.98 4.35
N VAL A 434 -8.75 23.87 4.44
CA VAL A 434 -9.93 23.92 3.56
C VAL A 434 -9.56 24.29 2.12
N LEU A 435 -8.51 25.11 1.95
CA LEU A 435 -7.98 25.47 0.62
C LEU A 435 -7.05 24.41 0.03
N SER A 436 -6.78 23.33 0.78
CA SER A 436 -5.87 22.26 0.41
C SER A 436 -6.65 20.98 0.08
N ASN A 437 -6.33 20.31 -1.03
CA ASN A 437 -6.85 18.97 -1.30
C ASN A 437 -6.23 17.93 -0.34
N PHE A 438 -6.81 16.73 -0.28
CA PHE A 438 -6.32 15.63 0.56
C PHE A 438 -4.79 15.44 0.48
N THR A 439 -4.26 15.30 -0.73
CA THR A 439 -2.82 15.08 -0.98
C THR A 439 -1.97 16.20 -0.40
N THR A 440 -2.39 17.45 -0.56
CA THR A 440 -1.68 18.63 -0.05
C THR A 440 -1.73 18.67 1.47
N ARG A 441 -2.88 18.38 2.11
CA ARG A 441 -2.98 18.30 3.56
C ARG A 441 -2.06 17.24 4.15
N ARG A 442 -1.94 16.09 3.49
CA ARG A 442 -0.98 15.04 3.88
C ARG A 442 0.47 15.48 3.76
N GLN A 443 0.80 16.20 2.69
CA GLN A 443 2.13 16.77 2.54
C GLN A 443 2.42 17.80 3.62
N ILE A 444 1.45 18.67 3.96
CA ILE A 444 1.57 19.62 5.08
C ILE A 444 1.79 18.86 6.41
N ALA A 445 1.02 17.81 6.68
CA ALA A 445 1.19 16.99 7.88
C ALA A 445 2.56 16.29 7.92
N LYS A 446 3.08 15.85 6.78
CA LYS A 446 4.43 15.27 6.65
C LYS A 446 5.52 16.31 6.92
N GLU A 447 5.43 17.49 6.32
CA GLU A 447 6.35 18.61 6.57
C GLU A 447 6.33 19.03 8.05
N PHE A 448 5.14 19.08 8.66
CA PHE A 448 4.99 19.36 10.09
C PHE A 448 5.72 18.31 10.94
N LYS A 449 5.55 17.01 10.63
CA LYS A 449 6.24 15.92 11.34
C LYS A 449 7.76 16.01 11.19
N ILE A 450 8.26 16.31 10.00
CA ILE A 450 9.69 16.44 9.72
C ILE A 450 10.28 17.61 10.53
N ARG A 451 9.63 18.77 10.50
CA ARG A 451 10.15 20.01 11.10
C ARG A 451 10.06 20.04 12.62
N PHE A 452 8.97 19.54 13.18
CA PHE A 452 8.67 19.69 14.60
C PHE A 452 8.76 18.38 15.38
N HIS A 453 9.09 17.27 14.70
CA HIS A 453 9.20 15.93 15.28
C HIS A 453 7.94 15.48 16.05
N LYS A 454 6.77 16.02 15.68
CA LYS A 454 5.46 15.73 16.27
C LYS A 454 4.45 15.42 15.17
N LYS A 455 3.53 14.48 15.40
CA LYS A 455 2.44 14.29 14.43
C LYS A 455 1.48 15.47 14.53
N LEU A 456 1.07 16.00 13.38
CA LEU A 456 0.13 17.11 13.33
C LEU A 456 -1.21 16.73 13.99
N THR A 457 -1.76 15.56 13.68
CA THR A 457 -3.02 15.07 14.25
C THR A 457 -2.97 14.93 15.77
N GLU A 458 -1.87 14.39 16.32
CA GLU A 458 -1.65 14.31 17.78
C GLU A 458 -1.53 15.71 18.41
N SER A 459 -0.82 16.63 17.75
CA SER A 459 -0.67 18.01 18.23
C SER A 459 -2.03 18.72 18.26
N ILE A 460 -2.84 18.58 17.21
CA ILE A 460 -4.22 19.10 17.19
C ILE A 460 -5.06 18.45 18.29
N SER A 461 -4.96 17.13 18.45
CA SER A 461 -5.73 16.38 19.44
C SER A 461 -5.42 16.78 20.88
N VAL A 462 -4.17 17.14 21.19
CA VAL A 462 -3.76 17.53 22.55
C VAL A 462 -3.99 19.02 22.81
N GLU A 463 -3.69 19.87 21.83
CA GLU A 463 -3.52 21.30 22.06
C GLU A 463 -4.79 22.14 21.80
N LEU A 464 -5.67 21.69 20.90
CA LEU A 464 -6.91 22.41 20.60
C LEU A 464 -8.05 22.02 21.56
N PRO A 465 -8.94 22.97 21.87
CA PRO A 465 -10.12 22.72 22.71
C PRO A 465 -11.05 21.70 22.04
N ASN A 466 -11.71 20.88 22.85
CA ASN A 466 -12.67 19.85 22.39
C ASN A 466 -13.97 20.49 21.89
N GLU A 467 -13.91 21.10 20.72
CA GLU A 467 -15.02 21.79 20.06
C GLU A 467 -15.10 21.40 18.57
N GLY A 468 -16.22 21.70 17.91
CA GLY A 468 -16.44 21.39 16.49
C GLY A 468 -15.28 21.76 15.55
N PRO A 469 -14.61 22.92 15.70
CA PRO A 469 -13.45 23.27 14.88
C PRO A 469 -12.27 22.28 14.96
N LYS A 470 -11.98 21.73 16.14
CA LYS A 470 -10.94 20.71 16.30
C LYS A 470 -11.31 19.44 15.56
N GLU A 471 -12.56 19.02 15.71
CA GLU A 471 -13.08 17.83 15.06
C GLU A 471 -13.03 17.97 13.53
N LEU A 472 -13.45 19.12 13.00
CA LEU A 472 -13.37 19.42 11.56
C LEU A 472 -11.91 19.40 11.06
N ILE A 473 -10.97 19.96 11.81
CA ILE A 473 -9.54 19.91 11.45
C ILE A 473 -9.06 18.45 11.40
N LEU A 474 -9.40 17.65 12.40
CA LEU A 474 -9.01 16.24 12.45
C LEU A 474 -9.65 15.45 11.31
N ALA A 475 -10.94 15.65 11.03
CA ALA A 475 -11.64 15.04 9.90
C ALA A 475 -10.98 15.37 8.55
N LEU A 476 -10.48 16.60 8.39
CA LEU A 476 -9.75 17.01 7.19
C LEU A 476 -8.34 16.37 7.11
N LEU A 477 -7.75 15.94 8.22
CA LEU A 477 -6.37 15.42 8.27
C LEU A 477 -6.27 13.89 8.24
N TYR A 478 -7.26 13.19 8.78
CA TYR A 478 -7.29 11.73 8.80
C TYR A 478 -7.54 11.14 7.41
N GLU A 479 -7.00 9.94 7.19
CA GLU A 479 -7.47 9.08 6.10
C GLU A 479 -8.93 8.72 6.31
N ARG A 480 -9.65 8.44 5.22
CA ARG A 480 -11.10 8.18 5.30
C ARG A 480 -11.42 6.96 6.16
N ASP A 481 -10.68 5.87 5.96
CA ASP A 481 -10.82 4.63 6.74
C ASP A 481 -10.41 4.82 8.20
N GLU A 482 -9.37 5.61 8.49
CA GLU A 482 -9.00 5.98 9.87
C GLU A 482 -10.10 6.84 10.52
N TYR A 483 -10.66 7.81 9.80
CA TYR A 483 -11.72 8.68 10.33
C TYR A 483 -13.03 7.92 10.56
N ASP A 484 -13.43 7.04 9.64
CA ASP A 484 -14.58 6.17 9.80
C ASP A 484 -14.37 5.19 10.98
N ALA A 485 -13.17 4.63 11.14
CA ALA A 485 -12.85 3.78 12.29
C ALA A 485 -12.94 4.54 13.62
N ILE A 486 -12.42 5.77 13.70
CA ILE A 486 -12.55 6.63 14.89
C ILE A 486 -14.01 6.96 15.16
N SER A 487 -14.79 7.24 14.12
CA SER A 487 -16.22 7.55 14.24
C SER A 487 -17.00 6.35 14.78
N LEU A 488 -16.75 5.15 14.25
CA LEU A 488 -17.35 3.90 14.75
C LEU A 488 -16.93 3.62 16.20
N HIS A 489 -15.66 3.83 16.54
CA HIS A 489 -15.19 3.60 17.91
C HIS A 489 -15.86 4.57 18.89
N ASN A 490 -15.97 5.85 18.54
CA ASN A 490 -16.64 6.84 19.38
C ASN A 490 -18.15 6.58 19.49
N ALA A 491 -18.76 5.97 18.48
CA ALA A 491 -20.17 5.56 18.52
C ALA A 491 -20.42 4.37 19.45
N ILE A 492 -19.42 3.52 19.67
CA ILE A 492 -19.52 2.33 20.53
C ILE A 492 -18.99 2.62 21.95
N LYS A 493 -18.00 3.50 22.05
CA LYS A 493 -17.30 3.75 23.32
C LYS A 493 -18.13 4.65 24.23
N GLY A 494 -18.52 4.09 25.38
CA GLY A 494 -19.03 4.87 26.51
C GLY A 494 -20.32 4.27 27.06
N PHE A 495 -21.11 5.11 27.73
CA PHE A 495 -22.46 4.73 28.13
C PHE A 495 -23.42 5.06 26.98
N GLY A 496 -24.00 4.01 26.39
CA GLY A 496 -24.88 4.12 25.23
C GLY A 496 -24.12 4.01 23.91
N THR A 497 -24.88 3.85 22.84
CA THR A 497 -24.39 3.62 21.47
C THR A 497 -24.94 4.72 20.56
N ASP A 498 -24.18 5.15 19.55
CA ASP A 498 -24.71 5.99 18.47
C ASP A 498 -25.04 5.10 17.27
N GLU A 499 -26.25 4.54 17.27
CA GLU A 499 -26.74 3.63 16.24
C GLU A 499 -26.84 4.32 14.87
N TYR A 500 -27.00 5.65 14.85
CA TYR A 500 -27.02 6.40 13.60
C TYR A 500 -25.64 6.40 12.94
N VAL A 501 -24.56 6.61 13.71
CA VAL A 501 -23.19 6.54 13.18
C VAL A 501 -22.88 5.14 12.66
N LEU A 502 -23.17 4.09 13.43
CA LEU A 502 -22.98 2.69 13.03
C LEU A 502 -23.69 2.40 11.71
N THR A 503 -24.99 2.72 11.64
CA THR A 503 -25.84 2.47 10.47
C THR A 503 -25.34 3.24 9.26
N SER A 504 -25.11 4.55 9.40
CA SER A 504 -24.75 5.41 8.28
C SER A 504 -23.42 5.03 7.63
N ILE A 505 -22.45 4.52 8.40
CA ILE A 505 -21.18 4.03 7.86
C ILE A 505 -21.37 2.64 7.25
N LEU A 506 -21.85 1.66 8.02
CA LEU A 506 -21.90 0.25 7.57
C LEU A 506 -22.85 0.01 6.39
N VAL A 507 -23.93 0.79 6.26
CA VAL A 507 -24.87 0.68 5.13
C VAL A 507 -24.28 1.24 3.83
N THR A 508 -23.38 2.22 3.92
CA THR A 508 -23.04 3.05 2.76
C THR A 508 -21.68 2.73 2.14
N ARG A 509 -20.76 2.17 2.92
CA ARG A 509 -19.41 1.82 2.48
C ARG A 509 -19.40 0.56 1.62
N SER A 510 -18.46 0.49 0.68
CA SER A 510 -18.19 -0.72 -0.12
C SER A 510 -17.47 -1.78 0.69
N ASN A 511 -17.42 -3.02 0.20
CA ASN A 511 -16.68 -4.11 0.82
C ASN A 511 -15.20 -3.75 1.03
N GLU A 512 -14.57 -3.14 0.03
CA GLU A 512 -13.18 -2.66 0.13
C GLU A 512 -13.03 -1.63 1.26
N GLN A 513 -13.94 -0.66 1.34
CA GLN A 513 -13.94 0.37 2.37
C GLN A 513 -14.17 -0.23 3.76
N ILE A 514 -15.12 -1.16 3.93
CA ILE A 514 -15.36 -1.84 5.21
C ILE A 514 -14.10 -2.60 5.66
N ARG A 515 -13.42 -3.32 4.77
CA ARG A 515 -12.17 -4.01 5.12
C ARG A 515 -11.05 -3.05 5.49
N ALA A 516 -10.94 -1.91 4.80
CA ALA A 516 -9.99 -0.86 5.15
C ALA A 516 -10.31 -0.27 6.55
N ILE A 517 -11.58 -0.01 6.83
CA ILE A 517 -12.06 0.46 8.14
C ILE A 517 -11.73 -0.56 9.22
N GLN A 518 -11.99 -1.86 9.01
CA GLN A 518 -11.65 -2.92 9.97
C GLN A 518 -10.16 -2.94 10.29
N LYS A 519 -9.30 -2.82 9.27
CA LYS A 519 -7.84 -2.75 9.43
C LYS A 519 -7.43 -1.50 10.22
N ALA A 520 -8.00 -0.34 9.89
CA ALA A 520 -7.72 0.91 10.58
C ALA A 520 -8.19 0.86 12.05
N TYR A 521 -9.38 0.31 12.29
CA TYR A 521 -9.97 0.12 13.61
C TYR A 521 -9.09 -0.76 14.49
N PHE A 522 -8.66 -1.92 13.98
CA PHE A 522 -7.75 -2.81 14.71
C PHE A 522 -6.40 -2.14 15.00
N LYS A 523 -5.84 -1.41 14.04
CA LYS A 523 -4.58 -0.67 14.23
C LYS A 523 -4.68 0.42 15.30
N LEU A 524 -5.81 1.12 15.37
CA LEU A 524 -6.00 2.26 16.29
C LEU A 524 -6.41 1.82 17.70
N PHE A 525 -7.21 0.77 17.82
CA PHE A 525 -7.86 0.39 19.08
C PHE A 525 -7.50 -1.00 19.57
N THR A 526 -6.71 -1.77 18.80
CA THR A 526 -6.27 -3.14 19.14
C THR A 526 -7.42 -4.11 19.46
N LYS A 527 -8.60 -3.83 18.91
CA LYS A 527 -9.81 -4.67 19.01
C LYS A 527 -10.45 -4.78 17.63
N GLU A 528 -11.13 -5.89 17.36
CA GLU A 528 -11.84 -6.08 16.10
C GLU A 528 -13.17 -5.32 16.10
N LEU A 529 -13.44 -4.57 15.02
CA LEU A 529 -14.70 -3.84 14.86
C LEU A 529 -15.93 -4.76 14.98
N GLN A 530 -15.84 -5.97 14.41
CA GLN A 530 -16.92 -6.96 14.48
C GLN A 530 -17.26 -7.32 15.92
N MET A 531 -16.24 -7.52 16.76
CA MET A 531 -16.41 -7.87 18.17
C MET A 531 -17.07 -6.72 18.93
N ASP A 532 -16.61 -5.49 18.71
CA ASP A 532 -17.22 -4.31 19.33
C ASP A 532 -18.69 -4.12 18.91
N ILE A 533 -19.04 -4.34 17.64
CA ILE A 533 -20.44 -4.30 17.18
C ILE A 533 -21.28 -5.37 17.88
N VAL A 534 -20.76 -6.60 18.01
CA VAL A 534 -21.47 -7.72 18.64
C VAL A 534 -21.68 -7.47 20.13
N ASP A 535 -20.68 -6.91 20.81
CA ASP A 535 -20.73 -6.62 22.25
C ASP A 535 -21.76 -5.51 22.56
N ASP A 536 -21.86 -4.50 21.71
CA ASP A 536 -22.59 -3.26 22.01
C ASP A 536 -24.02 -3.18 21.42
N THR A 537 -24.32 -3.96 20.38
CA THR A 537 -25.67 -3.97 19.76
C THR A 537 -26.42 -5.25 20.11
N SER A 538 -27.72 -5.39 19.81
CA SER A 538 -28.46 -6.63 20.06
C SER A 538 -29.54 -6.96 19.01
N GLY A 539 -30.15 -8.14 19.11
CA GLY A 539 -31.29 -8.55 18.30
C GLY A 539 -31.05 -8.53 16.78
N THR A 540 -32.09 -8.18 16.02
CA THR A 540 -32.05 -8.07 14.55
C THR A 540 -31.06 -7.01 14.08
N TYR A 541 -30.90 -5.92 14.84
CA TYR A 541 -29.96 -4.85 14.52
C TYR A 541 -28.50 -5.36 14.55
N ARG A 542 -28.11 -6.12 15.59
CA ARG A 542 -26.80 -6.78 15.66
C ARG A 542 -26.53 -7.66 14.45
N LYS A 543 -27.50 -8.51 14.07
CA LYS A 543 -27.35 -9.41 12.92
C LYS A 543 -27.14 -8.62 11.62
N LEU A 544 -27.92 -7.56 11.43
CA LEU A 544 -27.82 -6.69 10.26
C LEU A 544 -26.44 -6.04 10.16
N LEU A 545 -25.97 -5.38 11.23
CA LEU A 545 -24.66 -4.75 11.23
C LEU A 545 -23.53 -5.77 11.07
N SER A 546 -23.67 -6.95 11.69
CA SER A 546 -22.69 -8.03 11.56
C SER A 546 -22.54 -8.49 10.12
N ASN A 547 -23.65 -8.64 9.39
CA ASN A 547 -23.63 -9.02 7.97
C ASN A 547 -23.03 -7.92 7.09
N LEU A 548 -23.33 -6.65 7.36
CA LEU A 548 -22.72 -5.53 6.63
C LEU A 548 -21.22 -5.44 6.89
N CYS A 549 -20.79 -5.62 8.15
CA CYS A 549 -19.40 -5.58 8.56
C CYS A 549 -18.60 -6.77 8.00
N ALA A 550 -19.24 -7.90 7.67
CA ALA A 550 -18.58 -9.03 7.00
C ALA A 550 -18.06 -8.71 5.58
N ALA A 551 -18.44 -7.56 4.99
CA ALA A 551 -17.93 -7.09 3.70
C ALA A 551 -18.08 -8.12 2.56
N SER A 552 -19.23 -8.76 2.48
CA SER A 552 -19.55 -9.84 1.52
C SER A 552 -20.67 -9.48 0.54
N ARG A 553 -21.00 -8.20 0.38
CA ARG A 553 -22.03 -7.75 -0.56
C ARG A 553 -21.60 -8.03 -2.00
N ASP A 554 -22.53 -8.46 -2.85
CA ASP A 554 -22.32 -8.44 -4.30
C ASP A 554 -22.17 -7.00 -4.78
N GLU A 555 -21.05 -6.68 -5.42
CA GLU A 555 -20.76 -5.36 -6.00
C GLU A 555 -20.63 -5.41 -7.52
N THR A 556 -20.97 -6.54 -8.15
CA THR A 556 -20.83 -6.75 -9.60
C THR A 556 -21.85 -5.94 -10.43
N GLY A 557 -22.92 -5.45 -9.79
CA GLY A 557 -24.03 -4.78 -10.46
C GLY A 557 -24.89 -5.68 -11.35
N LYS A 558 -24.62 -7.00 -11.37
CA LYS A 558 -25.37 -7.96 -12.19
C LYS A 558 -26.77 -8.18 -11.62
N VAL A 559 -27.75 -8.29 -12.50
CA VAL A 559 -29.16 -8.42 -12.12
C VAL A 559 -29.68 -9.82 -12.44
N ASN A 560 -30.32 -10.45 -11.46
CA ASN A 560 -31.13 -11.64 -11.61
C ASN A 560 -32.60 -11.33 -11.26
N LYS A 561 -33.40 -11.02 -12.30
CA LYS A 561 -34.82 -10.67 -12.15
C LYS A 561 -35.65 -11.81 -11.56
N ASP A 562 -35.30 -13.06 -11.84
CA ASP A 562 -36.03 -14.22 -11.30
C ASP A 562 -35.75 -14.41 -9.81
N LYS A 563 -34.51 -14.16 -9.36
CA LYS A 563 -34.18 -14.08 -7.92
C LYS A 563 -35.03 -13.02 -7.23
N ALA A 564 -35.10 -11.80 -7.79
CA ALA A 564 -35.92 -10.71 -7.24
C ALA A 564 -37.41 -11.09 -7.15
N LYS A 565 -37.98 -11.65 -8.23
CA LYS A 565 -39.39 -12.08 -8.27
C LYS A 565 -39.69 -13.19 -7.26
N LYS A 566 -38.79 -14.16 -7.10
CA LYS A 566 -38.92 -15.26 -6.13
C LYS A 566 -38.86 -14.73 -4.70
N ALA A 567 -37.88 -13.88 -4.39
CA ALA A 567 -37.74 -13.22 -3.09
C ALA A 567 -38.99 -12.39 -2.74
N ALA A 568 -39.45 -11.56 -3.69
CA ALA A 568 -40.67 -10.76 -3.52
C ALA A 568 -41.90 -11.63 -3.27
N LYS A 569 -42.07 -12.73 -4.00
CA LYS A 569 -43.16 -13.69 -3.77
C LYS A 569 -43.07 -14.34 -2.38
N ALA A 570 -41.88 -14.76 -1.97
CA ALA A 570 -41.67 -15.41 -0.68
C ALA A 570 -41.99 -14.46 0.48
N LEU A 571 -41.50 -13.22 0.44
CA LEU A 571 -41.71 -12.25 1.52
C LEU A 571 -43.13 -11.67 1.55
N SER A 572 -43.76 -11.43 0.39
CA SER A 572 -45.16 -10.99 0.35
C SER A 572 -46.15 -12.10 0.73
N GLY A 573 -45.81 -13.37 0.47
CA GLY A 573 -46.65 -14.53 0.79
C GLY A 573 -46.51 -15.06 2.22
N ALA A 574 -45.51 -14.60 2.99
CA ALA A 574 -45.23 -15.09 4.34
C ALA A 574 -46.14 -14.52 5.44
N GLY A 575 -47.07 -13.63 5.09
CA GLY A 575 -47.98 -12.94 6.03
C GLY A 575 -47.31 -11.79 6.78
N LYS A 576 -46.16 -12.04 7.42
CA LYS A 576 -45.29 -11.03 8.06
C LYS A 576 -43.86 -11.13 7.52
N LEU A 577 -43.24 -10.00 7.17
CA LEU A 577 -41.80 -9.88 6.88
C LEU A 577 -40.94 -10.46 8.02
N SER A 578 -41.31 -10.19 9.27
CA SER A 578 -40.58 -10.67 10.45
C SER A 578 -40.51 -12.20 10.54
N SER A 579 -41.49 -12.91 9.95
CA SER A 579 -41.51 -14.38 9.91
C SER A 579 -40.39 -14.96 9.05
N ASN A 580 -39.78 -14.16 8.18
CA ASN A 580 -38.67 -14.59 7.33
C ASN A 580 -37.50 -13.60 7.40
N GLU A 581 -37.18 -13.15 8.62
CA GLU A 581 -36.12 -12.19 8.92
C GLU A 581 -34.78 -12.56 8.27
N SER A 582 -34.37 -13.83 8.33
CA SER A 582 -33.08 -14.27 7.76
C SER A 582 -33.00 -14.03 6.25
N ALA A 583 -34.07 -14.33 5.50
CA ALA A 583 -34.11 -14.09 4.06
C ALA A 583 -34.11 -12.59 3.74
N LEU A 584 -34.81 -11.78 4.55
CA LEU A 584 -34.79 -10.33 4.43
C LEU A 584 -33.38 -9.75 4.68
N LEU A 585 -32.72 -10.21 5.74
CA LEU A 585 -31.35 -9.80 6.08
C LEU A 585 -30.35 -10.18 4.97
N GLU A 586 -30.41 -11.41 4.47
CA GLU A 586 -29.55 -11.86 3.36
C GLU A 586 -29.71 -10.97 2.13
N LEU A 587 -30.95 -10.70 1.70
CA LEU A 587 -31.22 -9.81 0.55
C LEU A 587 -30.68 -8.40 0.78
N LEU A 588 -30.96 -7.79 1.93
CA LEU A 588 -30.60 -6.39 2.19
C LEU A 588 -29.10 -6.18 2.45
N THR A 589 -28.38 -7.22 2.88
CA THR A 589 -26.96 -7.13 3.23
C THR A 589 -26.03 -7.71 2.18
N GLN A 590 -26.47 -8.70 1.41
CA GLN A 590 -25.63 -9.40 0.42
C GLN A 590 -25.94 -9.02 -1.03
N ASP A 591 -27.16 -8.62 -1.41
CA ASP A 591 -27.42 -8.26 -2.81
C ASP A 591 -26.84 -6.90 -3.19
N ASN A 592 -26.47 -6.77 -4.47
CA ASN A 592 -26.06 -5.48 -5.03
C ASN A 592 -27.25 -4.50 -5.09
N ARG A 593 -26.95 -3.20 -5.16
CA ARG A 593 -27.97 -2.13 -5.10
C ARG A 593 -29.00 -2.19 -6.22
N VAL A 594 -28.58 -2.58 -7.43
CA VAL A 594 -29.48 -2.69 -8.58
C VAL A 594 -30.46 -3.85 -8.40
N GLN A 595 -29.96 -4.99 -7.91
CA GLN A 595 -30.76 -6.16 -7.57
C GLN A 595 -31.78 -5.85 -6.45
N MET A 596 -31.36 -5.15 -5.39
CA MET A 596 -32.26 -4.74 -4.29
C MET A 596 -33.40 -3.84 -4.79
N ASN A 597 -33.12 -2.86 -5.66
CA ASN A 597 -34.16 -1.98 -6.20
C ASN A 597 -35.23 -2.74 -6.99
N ILE A 598 -34.81 -3.69 -7.82
CA ILE A 598 -35.74 -4.54 -8.58
C ILE A 598 -36.57 -5.40 -7.63
N PHE A 599 -35.95 -5.93 -6.58
CA PHE A 599 -36.67 -6.65 -5.53
C PHE A 599 -37.73 -5.76 -4.85
N PHE A 600 -37.41 -4.51 -4.51
CA PHE A 600 -38.37 -3.59 -3.90
C PHE A 600 -39.57 -3.30 -4.82
N ASP A 601 -39.31 -3.08 -6.12
CA ASP A 601 -40.38 -2.87 -7.11
C ASP A 601 -41.27 -4.11 -7.26
N GLU A 602 -40.66 -5.29 -7.31
CA GLU A 602 -41.39 -6.55 -7.41
C GLU A 602 -42.17 -6.89 -6.13
N TYR A 603 -41.66 -6.51 -4.96
CA TYR A 603 -42.37 -6.64 -3.69
C TYR A 603 -43.58 -5.70 -3.66
N GLU A 604 -43.40 -4.42 -3.96
CA GLU A 604 -44.48 -3.43 -3.95
C GLU A 604 -45.60 -3.79 -4.94
N ARG A 605 -45.24 -4.24 -6.15
CA ARG A 605 -46.21 -4.73 -7.15
C ARG A 605 -47.03 -5.92 -6.66
N ARG A 606 -46.51 -6.74 -5.75
CA ARG A 606 -47.18 -7.94 -5.22
C ARG A 606 -47.96 -7.66 -3.94
N ALA A 607 -47.36 -6.94 -3.00
CA ALA A 607 -47.92 -6.68 -1.69
C ALA A 607 -48.88 -5.47 -1.67
N GLY A 608 -48.82 -4.60 -2.68
CA GLY A 608 -49.63 -3.38 -2.76
C GLY A 608 -49.21 -2.28 -1.78
N ILE A 609 -48.09 -2.46 -1.09
CA ILE A 609 -47.49 -1.52 -0.15
C ILE A 609 -45.99 -1.40 -0.44
N SER A 610 -45.43 -0.20 -0.25
CA SER A 610 -43.99 0.00 -0.44
C SER A 610 -43.18 -0.75 0.63
N MET A 611 -41.93 -1.07 0.31
CA MET A 611 -41.04 -1.77 1.24
C MET A 611 -40.87 -0.99 2.55
N GLU A 612 -40.76 0.34 2.49
CA GLU A 612 -40.62 1.21 3.66
C GLU A 612 -41.85 1.13 4.58
N LYS A 613 -43.07 1.15 4.00
CA LYS A 613 -44.31 1.00 4.77
C LYS A 613 -44.41 -0.37 5.42
N ALA A 614 -44.04 -1.41 4.68
CA ALA A 614 -44.07 -2.78 5.18
C ALA A 614 -43.07 -2.98 6.34
N LEU A 615 -41.84 -2.47 6.21
CA LEU A 615 -40.84 -2.47 7.27
C LEU A 615 -41.32 -1.70 8.51
N THR A 616 -41.89 -0.50 8.33
CA THR A 616 -42.39 0.35 9.43
C THR A 616 -43.54 -0.29 10.20
N ALA A 617 -44.34 -1.14 9.55
CA ALA A 617 -45.44 -1.85 10.19
C ALA A 617 -44.98 -3.03 11.07
N GLU A 618 -43.76 -3.55 10.85
CA GLU A 618 -43.30 -4.80 11.46
C GLU A 618 -42.05 -4.68 12.32
N PHE A 619 -41.18 -3.71 12.03
CA PHE A 619 -39.95 -3.45 12.77
C PHE A 619 -40.05 -2.12 13.51
N SER A 620 -39.21 -1.94 14.52
CA SER A 620 -39.11 -0.69 15.28
C SER A 620 -37.68 -0.48 15.78
N GLY A 621 -37.41 0.71 16.31
CA GLY A 621 -36.08 1.10 16.82
C GLY A 621 -34.99 1.01 15.75
N ASP A 622 -33.78 0.70 16.18
CA ASP A 622 -32.57 0.80 15.34
C ASP A 622 -32.58 -0.17 14.16
N SER A 623 -33.24 -1.32 14.34
CA SER A 623 -33.43 -2.28 13.25
C SER A 623 -34.26 -1.70 12.10
N LEU A 624 -35.34 -0.99 12.42
CA LEU A 624 -36.16 -0.31 11.42
C LEU A 624 -35.36 0.80 10.74
N ASP A 625 -34.68 1.65 11.52
CA ASP A 625 -33.90 2.76 10.98
C ASP A 625 -32.81 2.28 10.02
N ALA A 626 -32.15 1.15 10.35
CA ALA A 626 -31.16 0.53 9.48
C ALA A 626 -31.75 -0.06 8.20
N PHE A 627 -32.90 -0.74 8.29
CA PHE A 627 -33.57 -1.24 7.10
C PHE A 627 -34.01 -0.09 6.18
N ILE A 628 -34.60 0.96 6.74
CA ILE A 628 -35.00 2.16 5.98
C ILE A 628 -33.78 2.82 5.35
N ALA A 629 -32.65 2.91 6.06
CA ALA A 629 -31.40 3.44 5.51
C ALA A 629 -30.91 2.63 4.30
N ILE A 630 -30.93 1.29 4.38
CA ILE A 630 -30.56 0.42 3.24
C ILE A 630 -31.48 0.66 2.06
N VAL A 631 -32.81 0.68 2.28
CA VAL A 631 -33.79 0.88 1.21
C VAL A 631 -33.60 2.25 0.54
N GLN A 632 -33.53 3.32 1.32
CA GLN A 632 -33.35 4.67 0.80
C GLN A 632 -32.02 4.85 0.05
N HIS A 633 -30.94 4.33 0.61
CA HIS A 633 -29.62 4.40 -0.02
C HIS A 633 -29.54 3.56 -1.30
N ALA A 634 -30.17 2.39 -1.34
CA ALA A 634 -30.27 1.59 -2.56
C ALA A 634 -31.09 2.32 -3.64
N ARG A 635 -32.21 2.95 -3.27
CA ARG A 635 -33.10 3.69 -4.17
C ARG A 635 -32.43 4.92 -4.78
N ASN A 636 -31.83 5.77 -3.95
CA ASN A 636 -31.13 6.96 -4.41
C ASN A 636 -30.09 7.41 -3.35
N PRO A 637 -28.80 7.09 -3.55
CA PRO A 637 -27.74 7.48 -2.62
C PRO A 637 -27.66 8.99 -2.37
N ALA A 638 -27.80 9.82 -3.41
CA ALA A 638 -27.68 11.27 -3.29
C ALA A 638 -28.82 11.86 -2.44
N ARG A 639 -30.05 11.39 -2.67
CA ARG A 639 -31.22 11.78 -1.87
C ARG A 639 -31.09 11.30 -0.42
N TYR A 640 -30.63 10.07 -0.20
CA TYR A 640 -30.39 9.55 1.15
C TYR A 640 -29.41 10.43 1.93
N PHE A 641 -28.26 10.79 1.34
CA PHE A 641 -27.29 11.67 2.01
C PHE A 641 -27.78 13.12 2.16
N SER A 642 -28.59 13.62 1.22
CA SER A 642 -29.28 14.90 1.37
C SER A 642 -30.18 14.89 2.61
N ASP A 643 -30.98 13.84 2.77
CA ASP A 643 -31.91 13.69 3.89
C ASP A 643 -31.16 13.55 5.22
N CYS A 644 -30.03 12.83 5.23
CA CYS A 644 -29.12 12.74 6.37
C CYS A 644 -28.56 14.12 6.77
N LEU A 645 -28.06 14.89 5.81
CA LEU A 645 -27.53 16.23 6.07
C LEU A 645 -28.60 17.17 6.61
N PHE A 646 -29.80 17.15 6.04
CA PHE A 646 -30.93 17.95 6.52
C PHE A 646 -31.25 17.62 7.98
N ALA A 647 -31.43 16.34 8.30
CA ALA A 647 -31.74 15.90 9.65
C ALA A 647 -30.63 16.25 10.66
N ALA A 648 -29.36 16.10 10.28
CA ALA A 648 -28.23 16.44 11.14
C ALA A 648 -28.17 17.96 11.43
N ILE A 649 -28.44 18.81 10.43
CA ILE A 649 -28.45 20.26 10.60
C ILE A 649 -29.62 20.69 11.49
N GLU A 650 -30.83 20.18 11.25
CA GLU A 650 -32.00 20.51 12.09
C GLU A 650 -31.78 20.10 13.55
N LYS A 651 -31.21 18.92 13.77
CA LYS A 651 -30.89 18.40 15.10
C LYS A 651 -29.61 19.00 15.70
N GLN A 652 -28.95 19.91 14.99
CA GLN A 652 -27.71 20.57 15.42
C GLN A 652 -26.58 19.58 15.79
N LYS A 653 -26.53 18.45 15.09
CA LYS A 653 -25.54 17.40 15.30
C LYS A 653 -24.26 17.71 14.53
N GLU A 654 -23.43 18.61 15.08
CA GLU A 654 -22.22 19.13 14.43
C GLU A 654 -21.29 18.02 13.90
N HIS A 655 -21.06 16.97 14.68
CA HIS A 655 -20.23 15.82 14.30
C HIS A 655 -20.71 15.12 13.02
N GLU A 656 -22.02 14.92 12.88
CA GLU A 656 -22.60 14.25 11.71
C GLU A 656 -22.48 15.13 10.45
N VAL A 657 -22.70 16.44 10.58
CA VAL A 657 -22.54 17.38 9.47
C VAL A 657 -21.07 17.43 9.03
N ILE A 658 -20.12 17.50 9.97
CA ILE A 658 -18.68 17.46 9.68
C ILE A 658 -18.34 16.19 8.90
N ARG A 659 -18.75 15.02 9.41
CA ARG A 659 -18.45 13.73 8.78
C ARG A 659 -19.01 13.65 7.36
N LEU A 660 -20.29 13.97 7.16
CA LEU A 660 -20.93 13.88 5.86
C LEU A 660 -20.31 14.88 4.87
N VAL A 661 -20.12 16.14 5.28
CA VAL A 661 -19.56 17.18 4.40
C VAL A 661 -18.12 16.85 4.00
N VAL A 662 -17.25 16.48 4.94
CA VAL A 662 -15.86 16.14 4.65
C VAL A 662 -15.78 14.89 3.76
N THR A 663 -16.55 13.84 4.07
CA THR A 663 -16.57 12.59 3.28
C THR A 663 -16.90 12.85 1.81
N PHE A 664 -17.92 13.67 1.53
CA PHE A 664 -18.41 13.89 0.17
C PHE A 664 -17.74 15.04 -0.58
N SER A 665 -17.05 15.94 0.14
CA SER A 665 -16.34 17.04 -0.51
C SER A 665 -15.25 16.53 -1.45
N GLU A 666 -14.56 15.44 -1.12
CA GLU A 666 -13.38 15.00 -1.89
C GLU A 666 -13.62 13.82 -2.83
N ASN A 667 -14.83 13.25 -2.85
CA ASN A 667 -15.17 12.12 -3.73
C ASN A 667 -16.10 12.50 -4.89
N GLY A 668 -16.37 13.80 -5.09
CA GLY A 668 -17.18 14.30 -6.20
C GLY A 668 -18.70 14.05 -6.06
N GLN A 669 -19.20 13.56 -4.92
CA GLN A 669 -20.63 13.29 -4.73
C GLN A 669 -21.43 14.52 -4.29
N MET A 670 -20.77 15.54 -3.74
CA MET A 670 -21.41 16.75 -3.21
C MET A 670 -22.36 17.46 -4.20
N PRO A 671 -22.07 17.58 -5.51
CA PRO A 671 -22.98 18.21 -6.47
C PRO A 671 -24.32 17.49 -6.60
N ALA A 672 -24.31 16.14 -6.66
CA ALA A 672 -25.52 15.35 -6.76
C ALA A 672 -26.37 15.46 -5.48
N ILE A 673 -25.70 15.42 -4.31
CA ILE A 673 -26.34 15.61 -3.01
C ILE A 673 -26.97 17.01 -2.91
N GLY A 674 -26.23 18.05 -3.29
CA GLY A 674 -26.72 19.43 -3.28
C GLY A 674 -27.91 19.65 -4.22
N THR A 675 -27.93 18.96 -5.38
CA THR A 675 -29.05 19.00 -6.33
C THR A 675 -30.31 18.38 -5.73
N GLU A 676 -30.22 17.18 -5.14
CA GLU A 676 -31.36 16.55 -4.48
C GLU A 676 -31.84 17.36 -3.27
N PHE A 677 -30.90 17.96 -2.52
CA PHE A 677 -31.21 18.84 -1.39
C PHE A 677 -32.01 20.07 -1.83
N GLN A 678 -31.52 20.78 -2.85
CA GLN A 678 -32.21 21.96 -3.38
C GLN A 678 -33.58 21.60 -3.95
N LYS A 679 -33.68 20.47 -4.66
CA LYS A 679 -34.95 19.98 -5.21
C LYS A 679 -35.99 19.71 -4.12
N LYS A 680 -35.58 19.15 -2.98
CA LYS A 680 -36.49 18.77 -1.89
C LYS A 680 -36.82 19.94 -0.96
N HIS A 681 -35.85 20.81 -0.67
CA HIS A 681 -35.97 21.85 0.36
C HIS A 681 -36.02 23.28 -0.19
N GLY A 682 -35.87 23.47 -1.50
CA GLY A 682 -35.98 24.78 -2.17
C GLY A 682 -34.79 25.72 -1.98
N LEU A 683 -33.78 25.35 -1.18
CA LEU A 683 -32.60 26.15 -0.89
C LEU A 683 -31.30 25.35 -1.17
N PRO A 684 -30.23 25.99 -1.67
CA PRO A 684 -28.93 25.34 -1.78
C PRO A 684 -28.41 24.89 -0.41
N LEU A 685 -27.81 23.70 -0.35
CA LEU A 685 -27.27 23.10 0.87
C LEU A 685 -26.33 24.04 1.64
N ALA A 686 -25.39 24.69 0.94
CA ALA A 686 -24.43 25.61 1.57
C ALA A 686 -25.14 26.81 2.24
N SER A 687 -26.16 27.37 1.58
CA SER A 687 -26.97 28.45 2.16
C SER A 687 -27.72 27.98 3.40
N PHE A 688 -28.32 26.79 3.33
CA PHE A 688 -29.04 26.19 4.45
C PHE A 688 -28.13 25.95 5.67
N ILE A 689 -26.89 25.48 5.47
CA ILE A 689 -25.91 25.34 6.55
C ILE A 689 -25.63 26.69 7.22
N VAL A 690 -25.46 27.77 6.44
CA VAL A 690 -25.14 29.10 7.01
C VAL A 690 -26.31 29.67 7.81
N THR A 691 -27.54 29.49 7.33
CA THR A 691 -28.74 30.08 7.95
C THR A 691 -29.25 29.26 9.13
N GLU A 692 -29.34 27.93 8.99
CA GLU A 692 -30.01 27.07 9.98
C GLU A 692 -29.07 26.45 11.02
N ALA A 693 -27.78 26.26 10.70
CA ALA A 693 -26.85 25.65 11.65
C ALA A 693 -26.42 26.66 12.74
N LYS A 694 -26.49 26.22 13.99
CA LYS A 694 -26.00 26.92 15.19
C LYS A 694 -24.67 26.33 15.65
N MET A 695 -23.76 26.21 14.70
CA MET A 695 -22.49 25.48 14.83
C MET A 695 -21.32 26.43 14.59
N ALA A 696 -20.22 26.26 15.33
CA ALA A 696 -19.04 27.10 15.17
C ALA A 696 -18.39 26.94 13.78
N THR A 697 -18.51 25.75 13.19
CA THR A 697 -17.90 25.43 11.90
C THR A 697 -18.76 25.74 10.67
N LYS A 698 -19.98 26.27 10.84
CA LYS A 698 -20.99 26.39 9.76
C LYS A 698 -20.48 27.06 8.48
N ASN A 699 -19.73 28.16 8.62
CA ASN A 699 -19.22 28.90 7.46
C ASN A 699 -18.17 28.08 6.70
N THR A 700 -17.36 27.29 7.41
CA THR A 700 -16.35 26.43 6.81
C THR A 700 -16.99 25.21 6.15
N LEU A 701 -17.98 24.60 6.80
CA LEU A 701 -18.73 23.49 6.24
C LEU A 701 -19.51 23.90 4.98
N ALA A 702 -20.14 25.07 4.98
CA ALA A 702 -20.80 25.61 3.80
C ALA A 702 -19.82 25.83 2.63
N LYS A 703 -18.60 26.31 2.91
CA LYS A 703 -17.54 26.42 1.88
C LYS A 703 -17.16 25.05 1.33
N LEU A 704 -16.94 24.04 2.17
CA LEU A 704 -16.61 22.68 1.72
C LEU A 704 -17.75 22.04 0.92
N ALA A 705 -18.99 22.27 1.32
CA ALA A 705 -20.17 21.81 0.58
C ALA A 705 -20.30 22.48 -0.81
N ASN A 706 -19.86 23.74 -0.95
CA ASN A 706 -19.94 24.49 -2.20
C ASN A 706 -18.72 24.33 -3.12
N ALA A 707 -17.52 24.12 -2.56
CA ALA A 707 -16.24 24.13 -3.26
C ALA A 707 -16.11 23.09 -4.40
N PHE A 708 -17.04 22.15 -4.50
CA PHE A 708 -17.06 21.10 -5.51
C PHE A 708 -18.27 21.12 -6.45
N VAL A 709 -19.20 22.07 -6.25
CA VAL A 709 -20.40 22.24 -7.12
C VAL A 709 -20.06 23.01 -8.40
N GLU A 710 -19.03 23.85 -8.40
CA GLU A 710 -18.58 24.59 -9.58
C GLU A 710 -17.53 23.82 -10.40
N GLY A 711 -17.95 22.69 -10.97
CA GLY A 711 -17.26 22.08 -12.10
C GLY A 711 -17.37 22.96 -13.34
N LYS A 712 -16.53 23.99 -13.48
CA LYS A 712 -16.27 24.57 -14.80
C LYS A 712 -15.33 23.65 -15.57
N ASN A 713 -15.89 22.96 -16.54
CA ASN A 713 -15.17 22.38 -17.68
C ASN A 713 -14.20 23.42 -18.26
N TYR A 714 -12.90 23.17 -18.18
CA TYR A 714 -11.91 23.84 -19.03
C TYR A 714 -11.03 22.79 -19.69
N SER A 715 -11.63 22.06 -20.63
CA SER A 715 -10.92 21.62 -21.83
C SER A 715 -11.12 22.68 -22.92
N LYS A 716 -10.22 23.65 -22.98
CA LYS A 716 -9.81 24.36 -24.20
C LYS A 716 -8.40 24.87 -24.01
#